data_AF-A0A4P5UXU0-F1
#
_entry.id   AF-A0A4P5UXU0-F1
#
_cell.length_a   1.000
_cell.length_b   1.000
_cell.length_c   1.000
_cell.angle_alpha   90.00
_cell.angle_beta   90.00
_cell.angle_gamma   90.00
#
_symmetry.space_group_name_H-M   'P 1'
#
loop_
_entity.id
_entity.type
_entity.pdbx_description
1 polymer ?
#
loop_
_entity_poly.entity_id
_entity_poly.type
_entity_poly.pdbx_seq_one_letter_code
_entity_poly.pdbx_strand_id
1 'polypeptide(L)'
;MLKQYAIYISVVFCIVCSMQGQIRPFGIINSEEKSGILSSTMLKQLLPSILSSAQAPIPSGNTESNDRRQRAILAKNAAFCAYIGKQIINNDIVDLSNAEILQLIDKAQKILIATNTSIPNLSITTPNAYEDWQWRSKELIDLLSAYDILKALNQSDSISMFSALNKLAIFASTFHQEATKSVFGFTFFGTIKNNHSLMTAGAIGMSAVILSDYQTIIPEQQPKTWLQTALGAIEDVMWKADASQSADSGRAGYSEGPHYFRYAMLNMLPFFRALKHVYPDTFFLVKNSLIRHPFYDKRYRNIAQWIMTIMQPDGTLPAIGDTFMGSGFPELGLFDDQGLVYPYTISALNQQLQSTVDMRANYLSALQYAGYTPQQGLQVIDQAGSAVFRAGNQSDNWYVHINGKHGKIRTSGAGHSQSDAASFLMWTHGRPMLLDPGYLQYGMRDLVGQATHHNSILIDGNGPPNGAPLSPGGADVYFRNQCTLPNIQYMDLETSYNEADIKRSFINIEDSFFIVSDLIKADKPHSYTFQMHGNGVINGTESTGISSVKKTKSGGYATWERDSAAVDVVIIGTQGAQLKADTAVHEEAYMKTGTHTVIRHTTNSTLQAAFGSIIIPRKRFKNQTIKPEIILAQDSLAAIGIEYGSKSFLISLVKSDISLQKIIALTQNEQGFIAYSDATYILMWQGERIDDFVLLLRDGTQFTDAETDYAILSSDTRTTMAISAFPGGFKGYYGNKGVLKHSLIKLIPGNQIDSLGIIDILSDGNIQSWNQDSIVFSGPGEFTILIGKKVNKVKESADQLSSIYYHQQRLYIHQLDHDAQSIRIVSLQGKEIKREILNDKNNGQFFMNVSDIPIGYYNVQVIDIYGFVQQQGLILGY
;
A
#
# COMPACT_ATOMS: atom_id res chain seq x y z
N MET A 1 -24.18 -5.34 51.34
CA MET A 1 -24.27 -6.41 50.31
C MET A 1 -25.66 -6.53 49.67
N LEU A 2 -26.78 -6.65 50.41
CA LEU A 2 -28.13 -6.74 49.81
C LEU A 2 -28.56 -5.52 48.97
N LYS A 3 -28.14 -4.29 49.32
CA LYS A 3 -28.38 -3.08 48.48
C LYS A 3 -27.58 -3.03 47.18
N GLN A 4 -26.43 -3.71 47.11
CA GLN A 4 -25.57 -3.75 45.91
C GLN A 4 -26.10 -4.78 44.89
N TYR A 5 -26.69 -5.88 45.36
CA TYR A 5 -27.38 -6.85 44.51
C TYR A 5 -28.69 -6.31 43.92
N ALA A 6 -29.43 -5.49 44.67
CA ALA A 6 -30.64 -4.84 44.17
C ALA A 6 -30.34 -3.87 43.01
N ILE A 7 -29.25 -3.09 43.10
CA ILE A 7 -28.83 -2.17 42.02
C ILE A 7 -28.36 -2.95 40.78
N TYR A 8 -27.64 -4.07 40.95
CA TYR A 8 -27.23 -4.92 39.82
C TYR A 8 -28.42 -5.60 39.14
N ILE A 9 -29.40 -6.08 39.90
CA ILE A 9 -30.61 -6.69 39.35
C ILE A 9 -31.48 -5.63 38.66
N SER A 10 -31.63 -4.44 39.22
CA SER A 10 -32.39 -3.35 38.59
C SER A 10 -31.73 -2.82 37.31
N VAL A 11 -30.40 -2.73 37.25
CA VAL A 11 -29.68 -2.34 36.02
C VAL A 11 -29.82 -3.44 34.94
N VAL A 12 -29.73 -4.71 35.31
CA VAL A 12 -29.94 -5.84 34.38
C VAL A 12 -31.40 -5.92 33.93
N PHE A 13 -32.37 -5.68 34.82
CA PHE A 13 -33.80 -5.68 34.46
C PHE A 13 -34.19 -4.47 33.60
N CYS A 14 -33.60 -3.29 33.83
CA CYS A 14 -33.79 -2.14 32.95
C CYS A 14 -33.18 -2.34 31.56
N ILE A 15 -32.04 -3.06 31.45
CA ILE A 15 -31.46 -3.45 30.15
C ILE A 15 -32.34 -4.50 29.45
N VAL A 16 -32.90 -5.47 30.18
CA VAL A 16 -33.78 -6.51 29.58
C VAL A 16 -35.15 -5.94 29.18
N CYS A 17 -35.72 -5.00 29.94
CA CYS A 17 -36.98 -4.35 29.59
C CYS A 17 -36.85 -3.22 28.55
N SER A 18 -35.67 -2.58 28.40
CA SER A 18 -35.46 -1.60 27.31
C SER A 18 -35.20 -2.24 25.95
N MET A 19 -34.88 -3.54 25.89
CA MET A 19 -34.69 -4.26 24.63
C MET A 19 -35.99 -4.80 24.00
N GLN A 20 -37.11 -4.83 24.73
CA GLN A 20 -38.40 -5.32 24.20
C GLN A 20 -39.24 -4.25 23.50
N GLY A 21 -38.80 -2.99 23.49
CA GLY A 21 -39.51 -1.87 22.86
C GLY A 21 -38.66 -0.94 21.99
N GLN A 22 -37.35 -1.17 21.87
CA GLN A 22 -36.54 -0.44 20.90
C GLN A 22 -36.70 -1.08 19.53
N ILE A 23 -37.18 -0.28 18.57
CA ILE A 23 -37.09 -0.56 17.13
C ILE A 23 -35.64 -0.98 16.86
N ARG A 24 -35.44 -2.28 16.65
CA ARG A 24 -34.12 -2.86 16.47
C ARG A 24 -33.44 -2.13 15.31
N PRO A 25 -32.24 -1.54 15.49
CA PRO A 25 -31.54 -0.92 14.38
C PRO A 25 -31.32 -1.97 13.28
N PHE A 26 -31.77 -1.64 12.07
CA PHE A 26 -31.63 -2.47 10.88
C PHE A 26 -30.15 -2.79 10.62
N GLY A 27 -29.84 -3.99 10.14
CA GLY A 27 -28.47 -4.44 9.89
C GLY A 27 -27.79 -3.81 8.69
N ILE A 28 -28.49 -3.04 7.85
CA ILE A 28 -27.85 -2.38 6.69
C ILE A 28 -27.89 -0.87 6.79
N ILE A 29 -29.03 -0.34 7.23
CA ILE A 29 -29.29 1.09 7.28
C ILE A 29 -30.21 1.42 8.44
N ASN A 30 -29.72 2.08 9.47
CA ASN A 30 -30.54 2.55 10.57
C ASN A 30 -31.31 3.85 10.22
N SER A 31 -32.19 4.30 11.12
CA SER A 31 -33.03 5.50 10.90
C SER A 31 -32.22 6.81 10.84
N GLU A 32 -31.11 6.90 11.58
CA GLU A 32 -30.19 8.04 11.56
C GLU A 32 -29.46 8.11 10.21
N GLU A 33 -28.93 6.98 9.74
CA GLU A 33 -28.30 6.84 8.43
C GLU A 33 -29.28 7.17 7.29
N LYS A 34 -30.52 6.68 7.35
CA LYS A 34 -31.56 7.09 6.38
C LYS A 34 -31.74 8.60 6.35
N SER A 35 -31.81 9.24 7.51
CA SER A 35 -32.00 10.69 7.61
C SER A 35 -30.81 11.45 7.01
N GLY A 36 -29.58 10.98 7.28
CA GLY A 36 -28.37 11.54 6.68
C GLY A 36 -28.35 11.40 5.15
N ILE A 37 -28.75 10.24 4.62
CA ILE A 37 -28.80 9.97 3.17
C ILE A 37 -29.70 10.96 2.44
N LEU A 38 -30.87 11.27 3.00
CA LEU A 38 -31.83 12.21 2.39
C LEU A 38 -31.26 13.62 2.22
N SER A 39 -30.23 13.98 2.98
CA SER A 39 -29.52 15.25 2.87
C SER A 39 -28.23 15.19 2.05
N SER A 40 -27.81 14.00 1.61
CA SER A 40 -26.52 13.78 0.96
C SER A 40 -26.57 14.07 -0.54
N THR A 41 -25.54 14.73 -1.05
CA THR A 41 -25.31 14.87 -2.50
C THR A 41 -25.08 13.51 -3.18
N MET A 42 -24.57 12.52 -2.45
CA MET A 42 -24.30 11.16 -2.94
C MET A 42 -25.59 10.40 -3.28
N LEU A 43 -26.70 10.73 -2.62
CA LEU A 43 -28.02 10.19 -2.96
C LEU A 43 -28.38 10.47 -4.42
N LYS A 44 -28.18 11.72 -4.87
CA LYS A 44 -28.47 12.12 -6.26
C LYS A 44 -27.63 11.34 -7.28
N GLN A 45 -26.44 10.91 -6.88
CA GLN A 45 -25.46 10.24 -7.75
C GLN A 45 -25.73 8.75 -7.96
N LEU A 46 -26.20 8.06 -6.91
CA LEU A 46 -26.36 6.59 -6.92
C LEU A 46 -27.82 6.15 -6.99
N LEU A 47 -28.77 6.90 -6.43
CA LEU A 47 -30.18 6.48 -6.38
C LEU A 47 -30.81 6.19 -7.76
N PRO A 48 -30.58 6.99 -8.82
CA PRO A 48 -31.19 6.72 -10.12
C PRO A 48 -30.83 5.34 -10.67
N SER A 49 -29.56 4.93 -10.51
CA SER A 49 -29.06 3.67 -11.04
C SER A 49 -29.51 2.48 -10.16
N ILE A 50 -29.71 2.69 -8.85
CA ILE A 50 -30.29 1.69 -7.93
C ILE A 50 -31.79 1.51 -8.25
N LEU A 51 -32.55 2.59 -8.43
CA LEU A 51 -33.97 2.54 -8.76
C LEU A 51 -34.22 1.86 -10.11
N SER A 52 -33.41 2.16 -11.12
CA SER A 52 -33.47 1.47 -12.43
C SER A 52 -33.27 -0.04 -12.27
N SER A 53 -32.30 -0.47 -11.46
CA SER A 53 -32.13 -1.88 -11.11
C SER A 53 -33.35 -2.43 -10.38
N ALA A 54 -33.85 -1.72 -9.36
CA ALA A 54 -35.03 -2.12 -8.59
C ALA A 54 -36.29 -2.28 -9.45
N GLN A 55 -36.40 -1.61 -10.59
CA GLN A 55 -37.54 -1.69 -11.51
C GLN A 55 -37.39 -2.76 -12.61
N ALA A 56 -36.19 -3.27 -12.89
CA ALA A 56 -35.95 -4.28 -13.94
C ALA A 56 -36.74 -5.59 -13.71
N PRO A 57 -37.24 -6.29 -14.75
CA PRO A 57 -38.11 -7.46 -14.57
C PRO A 57 -37.42 -8.59 -13.78
N ILE A 58 -38.22 -9.38 -13.03
CA ILE A 58 -37.72 -10.58 -12.34
C ILE A 58 -37.34 -11.62 -13.41
N PRO A 59 -36.10 -12.15 -13.41
CA PRO A 59 -35.72 -13.25 -14.30
C PRO A 59 -36.68 -14.42 -14.20
N SER A 60 -37.01 -15.09 -15.31
CA SER A 60 -37.93 -16.25 -15.28
C SER A 60 -37.30 -17.47 -14.58
N GLY A 61 -36.00 -17.70 -14.75
CA GLY A 61 -35.24 -18.77 -14.09
C GLY A 61 -34.97 -18.51 -12.61
N ASN A 62 -34.71 -19.57 -11.83
CA ASN A 62 -34.41 -19.51 -10.39
C ASN A 62 -33.54 -20.71 -9.91
N THR A 63 -32.79 -21.31 -10.83
CA THR A 63 -31.93 -22.47 -10.57
C THR A 63 -30.47 -22.11 -10.77
N GLU A 64 -30.17 -21.48 -11.90
CA GLU A 64 -28.81 -21.07 -12.28
C GLU A 64 -28.26 -19.95 -11.39
N SER A 65 -26.93 -19.94 -11.24
CA SER A 65 -26.26 -19.00 -10.35
C SER A 65 -26.46 -17.53 -10.73
N ASN A 66 -26.55 -17.22 -12.02
CA ASN A 66 -26.79 -15.85 -12.50
C ASN A 66 -28.22 -15.38 -12.19
N ASP A 67 -29.23 -16.20 -12.48
CA ASP A 67 -30.63 -15.85 -12.24
C ASP A 67 -30.92 -15.65 -10.75
N ARG A 68 -30.44 -16.57 -9.91
CA ARG A 68 -30.61 -16.50 -8.45
C ARG A 68 -29.97 -15.23 -7.87
N ARG A 69 -28.74 -14.90 -8.27
CA ARG A 69 -28.08 -13.66 -7.85
C ARG A 69 -28.81 -12.41 -8.34
N GLN A 70 -29.23 -12.39 -9.60
CA GLN A 70 -29.96 -11.25 -10.14
C GLN A 70 -31.28 -11.02 -9.38
N ARG A 71 -32.02 -12.08 -9.06
CA ARG A 71 -33.20 -12.00 -8.19
C ARG A 71 -32.88 -11.40 -6.82
N ALA A 72 -31.82 -11.86 -6.16
CA ALA A 72 -31.40 -11.33 -4.87
C ALA A 72 -31.06 -9.83 -4.92
N ILE A 73 -30.31 -9.40 -5.93
CA ILE A 73 -30.00 -7.97 -6.19
C ILE A 73 -31.28 -7.16 -6.35
N LEU A 74 -32.23 -7.65 -7.17
CA LEU A 74 -33.52 -6.98 -7.39
C LEU A 74 -34.32 -6.85 -6.08
N ALA A 75 -34.34 -7.89 -5.24
CA ALA A 75 -35.03 -7.85 -3.96
C ALA A 75 -34.42 -6.80 -3.02
N LYS A 76 -33.08 -6.78 -2.90
CA LYS A 76 -32.37 -5.79 -2.07
C LYS A 76 -32.64 -4.37 -2.55
N ASN A 77 -32.45 -4.11 -3.84
CA ASN A 77 -32.60 -2.76 -4.40
C ASN A 77 -34.06 -2.28 -4.34
N ALA A 78 -35.03 -3.18 -4.56
CA ALA A 78 -36.45 -2.84 -4.42
C ALA A 78 -36.81 -2.50 -2.97
N ALA A 79 -36.38 -3.31 -2.01
CA ALA A 79 -36.59 -3.02 -0.59
C ALA A 79 -35.91 -1.71 -0.18
N PHE A 80 -34.68 -1.47 -0.62
CA PHE A 80 -33.95 -0.23 -0.36
C PHE A 80 -34.66 1.00 -0.94
N CYS A 81 -35.04 0.98 -2.21
CA CYS A 81 -35.76 2.09 -2.84
C CYS A 81 -37.12 2.35 -2.18
N ALA A 82 -37.86 1.30 -1.82
CA ALA A 82 -39.11 1.44 -1.06
C ALA A 82 -38.88 2.10 0.31
N TYR A 83 -37.80 1.73 0.99
CA TYR A 83 -37.45 2.30 2.30
C TYR A 83 -36.98 3.76 2.21
N ILE A 84 -36.18 4.11 1.20
CA ILE A 84 -35.77 5.50 0.96
C ILE A 84 -36.97 6.35 0.55
N GLY A 85 -37.88 5.82 -0.27
CA GLY A 85 -39.12 6.49 -0.67
C GLY A 85 -38.92 7.71 -1.55
N LYS A 86 -37.74 7.87 -2.17
CA LYS A 86 -37.39 9.01 -3.03
C LYS A 86 -37.00 8.54 -4.42
N GLN A 87 -37.06 9.48 -5.35
CA GLN A 87 -36.50 9.38 -6.70
C GLN A 87 -35.89 10.73 -7.12
N ILE A 88 -35.13 10.73 -8.21
CA ILE A 88 -34.52 11.94 -8.76
C ILE A 88 -35.19 12.28 -10.09
N ILE A 89 -35.84 13.44 -10.17
CA ILE A 89 -36.43 13.98 -11.39
C ILE A 89 -35.86 15.36 -11.62
N ASN A 90 -35.30 15.63 -12.81
CA ASN A 90 -34.69 16.92 -13.15
C ASN A 90 -33.68 17.44 -12.10
N ASN A 91 -32.89 16.53 -11.51
CA ASN A 91 -31.93 16.80 -10.42
C ASN A 91 -32.54 17.18 -9.05
N ASP A 92 -33.86 17.11 -8.92
CA ASP A 92 -34.58 17.31 -7.66
C ASP A 92 -34.92 15.98 -6.99
N ILE A 93 -34.86 15.99 -5.66
CA ILE A 93 -35.28 14.85 -4.84
C ILE A 93 -36.79 14.96 -4.65
N VAL A 94 -37.53 14.01 -5.21
CA VAL A 94 -39.00 13.96 -5.11
C VAL A 94 -39.43 12.64 -4.48
N ASP A 95 -40.61 12.62 -3.88
CA ASP A 95 -41.18 11.40 -3.31
C ASP A 95 -41.56 10.40 -4.40
N LEU A 96 -41.38 9.11 -4.10
CA LEU A 96 -42.06 8.04 -4.83
C LEU A 96 -43.55 8.06 -4.48
N SER A 97 -44.40 7.76 -5.45
CA SER A 97 -45.82 7.58 -5.17
C SER A 97 -46.04 6.35 -4.27
N ASN A 98 -47.12 6.35 -3.50
CA ASN A 98 -47.50 5.18 -2.69
C ASN A 98 -47.66 3.91 -3.55
N ALA A 99 -48.14 4.05 -4.79
CA ALA A 99 -48.27 2.93 -5.72
C ALA A 99 -46.92 2.33 -6.10
N GLU A 100 -45.91 3.16 -6.39
CA GLU A 100 -44.55 2.70 -6.70
C GLU A 100 -43.89 2.03 -5.48
N ILE A 101 -44.04 2.61 -4.28
CA ILE A 101 -43.54 2.00 -3.04
C ILE A 101 -44.14 0.60 -2.84
N LEU A 102 -45.46 0.47 -2.98
CA LEU A 102 -46.13 -0.83 -2.84
C LEU A 102 -45.70 -1.84 -3.91
N GLN A 103 -45.47 -1.41 -5.16
CA GLN A 103 -44.95 -2.28 -6.21
C GLN A 103 -43.55 -2.81 -5.90
N LEU A 104 -42.67 -1.96 -5.35
CA LEU A 104 -41.32 -2.35 -4.95
C LEU A 104 -41.35 -3.33 -3.77
N ILE A 105 -42.21 -3.10 -2.77
CA ILE A 105 -42.42 -4.01 -1.64
C ILE A 105 -42.92 -5.38 -2.13
N ASP A 106 -44.01 -5.41 -2.92
CA ASP A 106 -44.59 -6.65 -3.46
C ASP A 106 -43.56 -7.44 -4.26
N LYS A 107 -42.76 -6.76 -5.09
CA LYS A 107 -41.69 -7.38 -5.85
C LYS A 107 -40.64 -8.04 -4.96
N ALA A 108 -40.15 -7.34 -3.94
CA ALA A 108 -39.16 -7.88 -3.02
C ALA A 108 -39.72 -9.09 -2.24
N GLN A 109 -40.97 -9.00 -1.77
CA GLN A 109 -41.65 -10.11 -1.09
C GLN A 109 -41.82 -11.35 -1.98
N LYS A 110 -42.26 -11.16 -3.23
CA LYS A 110 -42.37 -12.25 -4.22
C LYS A 110 -41.05 -13.00 -4.42
N ILE A 111 -39.95 -12.27 -4.50
CA ILE A 111 -38.62 -12.87 -4.65
C ILE A 111 -38.24 -13.64 -3.38
N LEU A 112 -38.42 -13.04 -2.19
CA LEU A 112 -38.08 -13.67 -0.91
C LEU A 112 -38.85 -14.98 -0.67
N ILE A 113 -40.14 -15.01 -0.96
CA ILE A 113 -40.98 -16.21 -0.81
C ILE A 113 -40.57 -17.30 -1.81
N ALA A 114 -40.16 -16.90 -3.02
CA ALA A 114 -39.69 -17.80 -4.07
C ALA A 114 -38.19 -18.16 -3.93
N THR A 115 -37.53 -17.84 -2.82
CA THR A 115 -36.10 -18.13 -2.61
C THR A 115 -35.81 -19.61 -2.81
N ASN A 116 -34.83 -19.91 -3.66
CA ASN A 116 -34.28 -21.24 -3.81
C ASN A 116 -33.23 -21.45 -2.72
N THR A 117 -33.44 -22.46 -1.87
CA THR A 117 -32.59 -22.73 -0.70
C THR A 117 -31.54 -23.82 -0.95
N SER A 118 -31.43 -24.31 -2.19
CA SER A 118 -30.49 -25.38 -2.54
C SER A 118 -29.04 -24.90 -2.50
N ILE A 119 -28.20 -25.69 -1.83
CA ILE A 119 -26.74 -25.55 -1.72
C ILE A 119 -26.10 -26.77 -2.40
N PRO A 120 -25.08 -26.59 -3.26
CA PRO A 120 -24.29 -27.71 -3.76
C PRO A 120 -23.67 -28.50 -2.61
N ASN A 121 -23.95 -29.81 -2.54
CA ASN A 121 -23.54 -30.63 -1.41
C ASN A 121 -22.05 -30.99 -1.48
N LEU A 122 -21.35 -30.84 -0.36
CA LEU A 122 -20.00 -31.32 -0.22
C LEU A 122 -20.02 -32.85 -0.04
N SER A 123 -19.25 -33.55 -0.87
CA SER A 123 -19.14 -35.01 -0.82
C SER A 123 -17.81 -35.50 -1.41
N ILE A 124 -17.53 -36.80 -1.27
CA ILE A 124 -16.34 -37.44 -1.85
C ILE A 124 -16.36 -37.37 -3.38
N THR A 125 -17.54 -37.47 -3.99
CA THR A 125 -17.70 -37.40 -5.44
C THR A 125 -17.77 -35.97 -5.96
N THR A 126 -17.90 -34.98 -5.06
CA THR A 126 -17.98 -33.54 -5.38
C THR A 126 -17.18 -32.69 -4.38
N PRO A 127 -15.87 -32.94 -4.23
CA PRO A 127 -15.06 -32.28 -3.20
C PRO A 127 -14.91 -30.76 -3.43
N ASN A 128 -15.07 -30.31 -4.68
CA ASN A 128 -15.00 -28.89 -5.06
C ASN A 128 -16.37 -28.21 -5.15
N ALA A 129 -17.46 -28.84 -4.67
CA ALA A 129 -18.79 -28.23 -4.67
C ALA A 129 -18.85 -26.88 -3.93
N TYR A 130 -17.90 -26.63 -3.02
CA TYR A 130 -17.78 -25.37 -2.30
C TYR A 130 -17.37 -24.19 -3.20
N GLU A 131 -16.81 -24.42 -4.38
CA GLU A 131 -16.45 -23.34 -5.31
C GLU A 131 -17.70 -22.53 -5.70
N ASP A 132 -18.86 -23.18 -5.82
CA ASP A 132 -20.13 -22.52 -6.10
C ASP A 132 -20.74 -21.80 -4.89
N TRP A 133 -20.27 -22.10 -3.68
CA TRP A 133 -20.79 -21.47 -2.46
C TRP A 133 -20.51 -19.98 -2.43
N GLN A 134 -19.46 -19.49 -3.11
CA GLN A 134 -19.21 -18.06 -3.27
C GLN A 134 -20.43 -17.31 -3.85
N TRP A 135 -21.19 -17.96 -4.75
CA TRP A 135 -22.38 -17.38 -5.35
C TRP A 135 -23.60 -17.45 -4.42
N ARG A 136 -23.70 -18.52 -3.62
CA ARG A 136 -24.76 -18.68 -2.61
C ARG A 136 -24.58 -17.70 -1.44
N SER A 137 -23.35 -17.44 -1.03
CA SER A 137 -23.03 -16.45 0.00
C SER A 137 -23.50 -15.05 -0.40
N LYS A 138 -23.25 -14.64 -1.65
CA LYS A 138 -23.67 -13.34 -2.18
C LYS A 138 -25.19 -13.21 -2.28
N GLU A 139 -25.83 -14.24 -2.84
CA GLU A 139 -27.30 -14.33 -2.92
C GLU A 139 -27.95 -14.21 -1.55
N LEU A 140 -27.46 -14.97 -0.57
CA LEU A 140 -28.03 -14.99 0.78
C LEU A 140 -27.91 -13.62 1.47
N ILE A 141 -26.76 -12.95 1.36
CA ILE A 141 -26.60 -11.60 1.93
C ILE A 141 -27.59 -10.62 1.34
N ASP A 142 -27.78 -10.60 0.02
CA ASP A 142 -28.72 -9.68 -0.65
C ASP A 142 -30.19 -9.98 -0.27
N LEU A 143 -30.55 -11.25 -0.11
CA LEU A 143 -31.90 -11.62 0.34
C LEU A 143 -32.14 -11.25 1.82
N LEU A 144 -31.16 -11.48 2.70
CA LEU A 144 -31.21 -11.05 4.10
C LEU A 144 -31.33 -9.53 4.19
N SER A 145 -30.61 -8.81 3.33
CA SER A 145 -30.68 -7.36 3.19
C SER A 145 -32.09 -6.89 2.88
N ALA A 146 -32.73 -7.51 1.89
CA ALA A 146 -34.09 -7.19 1.50
C ALA A 146 -35.08 -7.45 2.63
N TYR A 147 -34.99 -8.62 3.28
CA TYR A 147 -35.88 -9.01 4.38
C TYR A 147 -35.79 -8.05 5.57
N ASP A 148 -34.57 -7.68 5.97
CA ASP A 148 -34.34 -6.78 7.10
C ASP A 148 -34.93 -5.38 6.83
N ILE A 149 -34.72 -4.84 5.63
CA ILE A 149 -35.30 -3.55 5.22
C ILE A 149 -36.82 -3.62 5.14
N LEU A 150 -37.41 -4.72 4.64
CA LEU A 150 -38.87 -4.85 4.58
C LEU A 150 -39.51 -4.98 5.98
N LYS A 151 -38.80 -5.58 6.96
CA LYS A 151 -39.25 -5.64 8.36
C LYS A 151 -39.38 -4.23 8.96
N ALA A 152 -38.64 -3.24 8.45
CA ALA A 152 -38.77 -1.83 8.79
C ALA A 152 -40.06 -1.17 8.32
N LEU A 153 -40.65 -1.71 7.24
CA LEU A 153 -41.76 -1.10 6.54
C LEU A 153 -43.08 -1.65 7.07
N ASN A 154 -43.87 -0.78 7.72
CA ASN A 154 -45.19 -1.11 8.26
C ASN A 154 -46.19 -1.55 7.18
N GLN A 155 -45.91 -1.33 5.89
CA GLN A 155 -46.74 -1.72 4.76
C GLN A 155 -46.49 -3.16 4.26
N SER A 156 -45.57 -3.92 4.88
CA SER A 156 -45.24 -5.28 4.46
C SER A 156 -46.25 -6.31 4.96
N ASP A 157 -46.76 -7.18 4.08
CA ASP A 157 -47.68 -8.27 4.44
C ASP A 157 -47.06 -9.25 5.44
N SER A 158 -47.67 -9.42 6.62
CA SER A 158 -47.12 -10.23 7.71
C SER A 158 -47.01 -11.73 7.38
N ILE A 159 -47.93 -12.27 6.57
CA ILE A 159 -47.90 -13.68 6.13
C ILE A 159 -46.70 -13.90 5.21
N SER A 160 -46.52 -13.02 4.24
CA SER A 160 -45.39 -13.04 3.31
C SER A 160 -44.07 -12.90 4.04
N MET A 161 -43.98 -12.01 5.04
CA MET A 161 -42.77 -11.85 5.85
C MET A 161 -42.46 -13.08 6.71
N PHE A 162 -43.47 -13.76 7.27
CA PHE A 162 -43.26 -15.03 7.98
C PHE A 162 -42.79 -16.15 7.03
N SER A 163 -43.35 -16.23 5.82
CA SER A 163 -42.91 -17.18 4.79
C SER A 163 -41.46 -16.91 4.36
N ALA A 164 -41.12 -15.65 4.13
CA ALA A 164 -39.76 -15.21 3.82
C ALA A 164 -38.77 -15.58 4.94
N LEU A 165 -39.13 -15.32 6.21
CA LEU A 165 -38.32 -15.69 7.38
C LEU A 165 -37.98 -17.18 7.36
N ASN A 166 -38.99 -18.04 7.18
CA ASN A 166 -38.79 -19.49 7.17
C ASN A 166 -37.89 -19.94 5.99
N LYS A 167 -38.08 -19.37 4.80
CA LYS A 167 -37.23 -19.66 3.63
C LYS A 167 -35.77 -19.27 3.86
N LEU A 168 -35.53 -18.09 4.41
CA LEU A 168 -34.19 -17.62 4.72
C LEU A 168 -33.53 -18.43 5.84
N ALA A 169 -34.30 -18.82 6.87
CA ALA A 169 -33.81 -19.68 7.93
C ALA A 169 -33.43 -21.08 7.41
N ILE A 170 -34.20 -21.66 6.47
CA ILE A 170 -33.85 -22.91 5.80
C ILE A 170 -32.56 -22.72 4.99
N PHE A 171 -32.45 -21.67 4.19
CA PHE A 171 -31.24 -21.39 3.40
C PHE A 171 -30.01 -21.27 4.30
N ALA A 172 -30.07 -20.45 5.36
CA ALA A 172 -28.99 -20.27 6.31
C ALA A 172 -28.62 -21.59 7.03
N SER A 173 -29.62 -22.37 7.46
CA SER A 173 -29.43 -23.66 8.11
C SER A 173 -28.74 -24.66 7.19
N THR A 174 -29.24 -24.83 5.96
CA THR A 174 -28.64 -25.74 4.97
C THR A 174 -27.23 -25.31 4.62
N PHE A 175 -26.99 -24.00 4.50
CA PHE A 175 -25.67 -23.50 4.15
C PHE A 175 -24.65 -23.69 5.28
N HIS A 176 -25.04 -23.38 6.52
CA HIS A 176 -24.22 -23.65 7.71
C HIS A 176 -23.94 -25.15 7.87
N GLN A 177 -24.96 -25.99 7.67
CA GLN A 177 -24.81 -27.45 7.75
C GLN A 177 -23.78 -27.96 6.74
N GLU A 178 -23.88 -27.57 5.46
CA GLU A 178 -22.90 -28.01 4.46
C GLU A 178 -21.50 -27.44 4.73
N ALA A 179 -21.37 -26.19 5.17
CA ALA A 179 -20.08 -25.57 5.48
C ALA A 179 -19.40 -26.12 6.74
N THR A 180 -20.14 -26.75 7.65
CA THR A 180 -19.60 -27.36 8.89
C THR A 180 -19.57 -28.88 8.85
N LYS A 181 -20.11 -29.47 7.78
CA LYS A 181 -20.11 -30.91 7.54
C LYS A 181 -18.70 -31.46 7.57
N SER A 182 -18.54 -32.57 8.30
CA SER A 182 -17.31 -33.35 8.30
C SER A 182 -17.37 -34.45 7.24
N VAL A 183 -16.39 -34.48 6.34
CA VAL A 183 -16.18 -35.56 5.36
C VAL A 183 -14.84 -36.20 5.69
N PHE A 184 -14.85 -37.44 6.20
CA PHE A 184 -13.66 -38.15 6.71
C PHE A 184 -12.84 -37.39 7.77
N GLY A 185 -13.50 -36.62 8.64
CA GLY A 185 -12.82 -35.85 9.69
C GLY A 185 -12.34 -34.47 9.24
N PHE A 186 -12.43 -34.15 7.95
CA PHE A 186 -12.12 -32.82 7.41
C PHE A 186 -13.38 -31.97 7.30
N THR A 187 -13.27 -30.70 7.68
CA THR A 187 -14.35 -29.71 7.54
C THR A 187 -13.89 -28.61 6.60
N PHE A 188 -14.83 -27.97 5.90
CA PHE A 188 -14.52 -26.88 4.98
C PHE A 188 -13.71 -25.77 5.67
N PHE A 189 -14.19 -25.23 6.79
CA PHE A 189 -13.44 -24.22 7.54
C PHE A 189 -12.15 -24.74 8.17
N GLY A 190 -12.00 -26.05 8.39
CA GLY A 190 -10.77 -26.66 8.88
C GLY A 190 -9.68 -26.71 7.81
N THR A 191 -10.06 -26.89 6.55
CA THR A 191 -9.13 -27.15 5.43
C THR A 191 -8.91 -25.95 4.52
N ILE A 192 -9.98 -25.22 4.19
CA ILE A 192 -9.93 -24.12 3.22
C ILE A 192 -9.66 -22.81 3.95
N LYS A 193 -8.51 -22.18 3.68
CA LYS A 193 -8.03 -20.94 4.33
C LYS A 193 -7.87 -19.79 3.34
N ASN A 194 -8.93 -19.47 2.60
CA ASN A 194 -8.89 -18.49 1.53
C ASN A 194 -10.16 -17.63 1.50
N ASN A 195 -10.29 -16.79 0.48
CA ASN A 195 -11.45 -15.91 0.27
C ASN A 195 -12.81 -16.66 0.29
N HIS A 196 -12.91 -17.91 -0.20
CA HIS A 196 -14.17 -18.67 -0.20
C HIS A 196 -14.68 -18.94 1.23
N SER A 197 -13.77 -19.26 2.15
CA SER A 197 -14.10 -19.47 3.57
C SER A 197 -14.57 -18.18 4.21
N LEU A 198 -13.89 -17.06 3.93
CA LEU A 198 -14.28 -15.75 4.44
C LEU A 198 -15.66 -15.31 3.94
N MET A 199 -15.95 -15.50 2.66
CA MET A 199 -17.25 -15.17 2.06
C MET A 199 -18.39 -16.00 2.66
N THR A 200 -18.15 -17.31 2.83
CA THR A 200 -19.11 -18.24 3.44
C THR A 200 -19.37 -17.87 4.89
N ALA A 201 -18.31 -17.60 5.67
CA ALA A 201 -18.43 -17.14 7.05
C ALA A 201 -19.17 -15.80 7.15
N GLY A 202 -18.90 -14.85 6.25
CA GLY A 202 -19.62 -13.57 6.18
C GLY A 202 -21.13 -13.73 5.98
N ALA A 203 -21.55 -14.62 5.07
CA ALA A 203 -22.97 -14.90 4.84
C ALA A 203 -23.66 -15.61 6.01
N ILE A 204 -22.99 -16.58 6.64
CA ILE A 204 -23.47 -17.25 7.86
C ILE A 204 -23.58 -16.23 9.02
N GLY A 205 -22.59 -15.35 9.17
CA GLY A 205 -22.59 -14.28 10.17
C GLY A 205 -23.73 -13.29 9.95
N MET A 206 -23.93 -12.83 8.70
CA MET A 206 -25.05 -11.97 8.34
C MET A 206 -26.40 -12.63 8.67
N SER A 207 -26.54 -13.92 8.36
CA SER A 207 -27.75 -14.69 8.69
C SER A 207 -28.02 -14.69 10.19
N ALA A 208 -26.98 -14.88 11.01
CA ALA A 208 -27.10 -14.88 12.46
C ALA A 208 -27.59 -13.55 13.04
N VAL A 209 -27.12 -12.44 12.48
CA VAL A 209 -27.50 -11.10 12.94
C VAL A 209 -28.95 -10.78 12.56
N ILE A 210 -29.29 -10.95 11.28
CA ILE A 210 -30.60 -10.59 10.75
C ILE A 210 -31.70 -11.52 11.27
N LEU A 211 -31.42 -12.82 11.38
CA LEU A 211 -32.38 -13.82 11.82
C LEU A 211 -32.27 -14.14 13.32
N SER A 212 -31.73 -13.25 14.15
CA SER A 212 -31.48 -13.51 15.59
C SER A 212 -32.70 -13.99 16.39
N ASP A 213 -33.90 -13.60 15.94
CA ASP A 213 -35.17 -13.91 16.61
C ASP A 213 -35.72 -15.28 16.16
N TYR A 214 -35.13 -15.89 15.13
CA TYR A 214 -35.51 -17.23 14.67
C TYR A 214 -35.20 -18.26 15.76
N GLN A 215 -36.16 -19.14 16.01
CA GLN A 215 -36.06 -20.18 17.02
C GLN A 215 -36.34 -21.54 16.41
N THR A 216 -35.52 -22.52 16.77
CA THR A 216 -35.67 -23.92 16.38
C THR A 216 -35.18 -24.82 17.51
N ILE A 217 -35.72 -26.03 17.61
CA ILE A 217 -35.26 -27.00 18.62
C ILE A 217 -33.90 -27.63 18.26
N ILE A 218 -33.40 -27.43 17.03
CA ILE A 218 -32.13 -27.98 16.54
C ILE A 218 -30.99 -26.98 16.87
N PRO A 219 -30.09 -27.29 17.82
CA PRO A 219 -29.08 -26.33 18.28
C PRO A 219 -28.14 -25.80 17.19
N GLU A 220 -27.80 -26.61 16.19
CA GLU A 220 -26.92 -26.25 15.08
C GLU A 220 -27.59 -25.26 14.10
N GLN A 221 -28.92 -25.22 14.10
CA GLN A 221 -29.74 -24.32 13.27
C GLN A 221 -30.13 -23.03 14.00
N GLN A 222 -29.52 -22.76 15.16
CA GLN A 222 -29.76 -21.55 15.92
C GLN A 222 -28.84 -20.41 15.46
N PRO A 223 -29.35 -19.17 15.32
CA PRO A 223 -28.54 -18.00 14.93
C PRO A 223 -27.28 -17.81 15.79
N LYS A 224 -27.35 -18.10 17.09
CA LYS A 224 -26.19 -18.04 18.00
C LYS A 224 -25.04 -18.95 17.54
N THR A 225 -25.37 -20.17 17.11
CA THR A 225 -24.38 -21.15 16.62
C THR A 225 -23.76 -20.69 15.31
N TRP A 226 -24.56 -20.09 14.42
CA TRP A 226 -24.07 -19.48 13.18
C TRP A 226 -23.10 -18.34 13.45
N LEU A 227 -23.41 -17.43 14.38
CA LEU A 227 -22.53 -16.31 14.74
C LEU A 227 -21.19 -16.80 15.29
N GLN A 228 -21.20 -17.77 16.20
CA GLN A 228 -19.98 -18.38 16.74
C GLN A 228 -19.14 -19.05 15.65
N THR A 229 -19.79 -19.75 14.72
CA THR A 229 -19.13 -20.37 13.56
C THR A 229 -18.45 -19.31 12.69
N ALA A 230 -19.18 -18.25 12.33
CA ALA A 230 -18.69 -17.19 11.46
C ALA A 230 -17.48 -16.44 12.06
N LEU A 231 -17.61 -15.97 13.32
CA LEU A 231 -16.54 -15.24 14.00
C LEU A 231 -15.30 -16.12 14.19
N GLY A 232 -15.48 -17.39 14.59
CA GLY A 232 -14.38 -18.33 14.75
C GLY A 232 -13.65 -18.62 13.43
N ALA A 233 -14.39 -18.85 12.34
CA ALA A 233 -13.81 -19.08 11.02
C ALA A 233 -13.06 -17.84 10.49
N ILE A 234 -13.63 -16.64 10.64
CA ILE A 234 -12.99 -15.39 10.21
C ILE A 234 -11.70 -15.15 11.00
N GLU A 235 -11.72 -15.29 12.33
CA GLU A 235 -10.53 -15.11 13.17
C GLU A 235 -9.42 -16.09 12.79
N ASP A 236 -9.79 -17.35 12.54
CA ASP A 236 -8.84 -18.39 12.17
C ASP A 236 -8.22 -18.15 10.78
N VAL A 237 -9.06 -17.93 9.76
CA VAL A 237 -8.61 -17.74 8.37
C VAL A 237 -7.81 -16.44 8.20
N MET A 238 -8.18 -15.35 8.88
CA MET A 238 -7.45 -14.09 8.77
C MET A 238 -6.14 -14.09 9.57
N TRP A 239 -6.14 -14.64 10.79
CA TRP A 239 -5.10 -14.31 11.77
C TRP A 239 -4.38 -15.50 12.42
N LYS A 240 -5.07 -16.63 12.66
CA LYS A 240 -4.55 -17.68 13.57
C LYS A 240 -4.07 -18.94 12.88
N ALA A 241 -4.70 -19.37 11.79
CA ALA A 241 -4.30 -20.58 11.08
C ALA A 241 -2.88 -20.48 10.54
N ASP A 242 -2.17 -21.60 10.38
CA ASP A 242 -0.83 -21.62 9.78
C ASP A 242 -0.83 -21.01 8.37
N ALA A 243 -1.90 -21.26 7.60
CA ALA A 243 -2.16 -20.67 6.29
C ALA A 243 -3.08 -19.44 6.35
N SER A 244 -3.04 -18.66 7.43
CA SER A 244 -3.86 -17.45 7.54
C SER A 244 -3.48 -16.38 6.51
N GLN A 245 -4.47 -15.60 6.11
CA GLN A 245 -4.36 -14.66 5.00
C GLN A 245 -3.61 -13.37 5.35
N SER A 246 -3.35 -13.12 6.63
CA SER A 246 -2.55 -11.99 7.10
C SER A 246 -1.86 -12.33 8.43
N ALA A 247 -1.03 -11.41 8.92
CA ALA A 247 -0.36 -11.49 10.21
C ALA A 247 -1.29 -11.01 11.32
N ASP A 248 -1.11 -11.53 12.55
CA ASP A 248 -1.95 -11.18 13.70
C ASP A 248 -1.92 -9.69 14.09
N SER A 249 -0.95 -8.92 13.59
CA SER A 249 -0.89 -7.47 13.73
C SER A 249 -1.86 -6.71 12.81
N GLY A 250 -2.37 -7.37 11.76
CA GLY A 250 -3.04 -6.75 10.62
C GLY A 250 -2.15 -5.86 9.76
N ARG A 251 -0.84 -5.78 10.07
CA ARG A 251 0.13 -4.95 9.33
C ARG A 251 0.73 -5.67 8.12
N ALA A 252 0.53 -6.98 8.02
CA ALA A 252 0.72 -7.67 6.75
C ALA A 252 -0.49 -7.39 5.85
N GLY A 253 -0.27 -7.42 4.54
CA GLY A 253 -1.33 -7.30 3.55
C GLY A 253 -2.27 -8.52 3.54
N TYR A 254 -2.84 -8.82 2.38
CA TYR A 254 -3.64 -10.03 2.16
C TYR A 254 -2.94 -10.97 1.17
N SER A 255 -2.72 -12.23 1.54
CA SER A 255 -1.82 -13.14 0.82
C SER A 255 -2.24 -13.41 -0.64
N GLU A 256 -3.53 -13.63 -0.90
CA GLU A 256 -4.07 -13.81 -2.27
C GLU A 256 -4.08 -12.50 -3.10
N GLY A 257 -3.69 -11.37 -2.52
CA GLY A 257 -3.57 -10.08 -3.20
C GLY A 257 -4.80 -9.17 -3.06
N PRO A 258 -4.70 -7.93 -3.60
CA PRO A 258 -5.71 -6.89 -3.41
C PRO A 258 -7.11 -7.26 -3.90
N HIS A 259 -7.22 -7.91 -5.07
CA HIS A 259 -8.52 -8.29 -5.61
C HIS A 259 -9.26 -9.30 -4.74
N TYR A 260 -8.61 -10.38 -4.30
CA TYR A 260 -9.26 -11.39 -3.47
C TYR A 260 -9.55 -10.92 -2.05
N PHE A 261 -8.78 -9.95 -1.55
CA PHE A 261 -9.17 -9.22 -0.34
C PHE A 261 -10.49 -8.48 -0.53
N ARG A 262 -10.60 -7.70 -1.62
CA ARG A 262 -11.87 -7.06 -2.00
C ARG A 262 -12.98 -8.09 -2.14
N TYR A 263 -12.72 -9.19 -2.81
CA TYR A 263 -13.69 -10.24 -3.08
C TYR A 263 -14.27 -10.85 -1.80
N ALA A 264 -13.42 -11.14 -0.81
CA ALA A 264 -13.86 -11.59 0.51
C ALA A 264 -14.68 -10.52 1.25
N MET A 265 -14.25 -9.26 1.14
CA MET A 265 -14.87 -8.11 1.81
C MET A 265 -16.25 -7.75 1.27
N LEU A 266 -16.60 -8.14 0.05
CA LEU A 266 -17.98 -8.03 -0.47
C LEU A 266 -19.01 -8.72 0.42
N ASN A 267 -18.59 -9.74 1.19
CA ASN A 267 -19.44 -10.48 2.12
C ASN A 267 -19.18 -10.09 3.58
N MET A 268 -17.93 -9.84 3.94
CA MET A 268 -17.55 -9.54 5.32
C MET A 268 -17.96 -8.12 5.74
N LEU A 269 -17.82 -7.10 4.87
CA LEU A 269 -18.13 -5.72 5.25
C LEU A 269 -19.63 -5.49 5.55
N PRO A 270 -20.59 -6.01 4.76
CA PRO A 270 -22.00 -5.95 5.13
C PRO A 270 -22.28 -6.61 6.48
N PHE A 271 -21.68 -7.79 6.73
CA PHE A 271 -21.82 -8.48 8.02
C PHE A 271 -21.24 -7.65 9.18
N PHE A 272 -20.04 -7.09 9.03
CA PHE A 272 -19.39 -6.30 10.07
C PHE A 272 -20.21 -5.06 10.44
N ARG A 273 -20.80 -4.40 9.43
CA ARG A 273 -21.69 -3.26 9.63
C ARG A 273 -22.99 -3.67 10.32
N ALA A 274 -23.62 -4.75 9.88
CA ALA A 274 -24.82 -5.28 10.53
C ALA A 274 -24.58 -5.63 12.00
N LEU A 275 -23.43 -6.25 12.29
CA LEU A 275 -23.04 -6.58 13.65
C LEU A 275 -22.85 -5.31 14.51
N LYS A 276 -22.21 -4.27 13.95
CA LYS A 276 -22.02 -2.97 14.60
C LYS A 276 -23.33 -2.28 14.96
N HIS A 277 -24.36 -2.41 14.12
CA HIS A 277 -25.68 -1.83 14.43
C HIS A 277 -26.35 -2.53 15.61
N VAL A 278 -26.12 -3.82 15.80
CA VAL A 278 -26.76 -4.63 16.85
C VAL A 278 -25.94 -4.70 18.15
N TYR A 279 -24.61 -4.68 18.05
CA TYR A 279 -23.69 -4.83 19.17
C TYR A 279 -22.70 -3.66 19.25
N PRO A 280 -22.43 -3.13 20.47
CA PRO A 280 -21.37 -2.14 20.67
C PRO A 280 -19.98 -2.76 20.50
N ASP A 281 -18.92 -1.95 20.61
CA ASP A 281 -17.54 -2.47 20.67
C ASP A 281 -17.39 -3.42 21.86
N THR A 282 -17.18 -4.70 21.55
CA THR A 282 -17.23 -5.81 22.50
C THR A 282 -16.31 -6.96 22.09
N PHE A 283 -16.23 -7.97 22.94
CA PHE A 283 -15.58 -9.25 22.65
C PHE A 283 -16.60 -10.38 22.73
N PHE A 284 -16.54 -11.28 21.74
CA PHE A 284 -17.35 -12.48 21.69
C PHE A 284 -16.54 -13.67 22.22
N LEU A 285 -17.10 -14.41 23.17
CA LEU A 285 -16.54 -15.70 23.58
C LEU A 285 -16.95 -16.76 22.56
N VAL A 286 -15.97 -17.23 21.78
CA VAL A 286 -16.15 -18.28 20.77
C VAL A 286 -15.26 -19.45 21.16
N LYS A 287 -15.88 -20.58 21.54
CA LYS A 287 -15.19 -21.69 22.21
C LYS A 287 -14.43 -21.17 23.43
N ASN A 288 -13.10 -21.19 23.41
CA ASN A 288 -12.23 -20.72 24.49
C ASN A 288 -11.45 -19.44 24.13
N SER A 289 -11.83 -18.76 23.04
CA SER A 289 -11.14 -17.56 22.54
C SER A 289 -12.04 -16.34 22.63
N LEU A 290 -11.46 -15.21 23.05
CA LEU A 290 -12.10 -13.90 22.97
C LEU A 290 -11.78 -13.27 21.61
N ILE A 291 -12.82 -13.10 20.79
CA ILE A 291 -12.71 -12.49 19.46
C ILE A 291 -13.30 -11.09 19.54
N ARG A 292 -12.50 -10.07 19.21
CA ARG A 292 -12.99 -8.69 19.17
C ARG A 292 -14.04 -8.55 18.07
N HIS A 293 -15.03 -7.69 18.31
CA HIS A 293 -15.98 -7.28 17.28
C HIS A 293 -15.26 -6.81 16.00
N PRO A 294 -15.46 -7.47 14.84
CA PRO A 294 -14.64 -7.22 13.65
C PRO A 294 -14.66 -5.78 13.13
N PHE A 295 -15.80 -5.08 13.21
CA PHE A 295 -15.88 -3.66 12.82
C PHE A 295 -14.92 -2.74 13.60
N TYR A 296 -14.70 -3.04 14.90
CA TYR A 296 -13.84 -2.25 15.79
C TYR A 296 -12.42 -2.80 15.89
N ASP A 297 -12.15 -3.92 15.23
CA ASP A 297 -10.83 -4.51 15.22
C ASP A 297 -9.91 -3.78 14.23
N LYS A 298 -8.91 -3.09 14.79
CA LYS A 298 -7.91 -2.33 14.04
C LYS A 298 -7.15 -3.16 13.02
N ARG A 299 -7.09 -4.49 13.17
CA ARG A 299 -6.38 -5.37 12.22
C ARG A 299 -6.99 -5.26 10.81
N TYR A 300 -8.31 -5.14 10.68
CA TYR A 300 -8.95 -4.93 9.37
C TYR A 300 -8.67 -3.54 8.80
N ARG A 301 -8.65 -2.50 9.65
CA ARG A 301 -8.27 -1.14 9.22
C ARG A 301 -6.83 -1.07 8.75
N ASN A 302 -5.92 -1.79 9.38
CA ASN A 302 -4.52 -1.84 8.95
C ASN A 302 -4.37 -2.46 7.54
N ILE A 303 -5.12 -3.52 7.22
CA ILE A 303 -5.14 -4.08 5.85
C ILE A 303 -5.80 -3.11 4.87
N ALA A 304 -6.88 -2.43 5.26
CA ALA A 304 -7.50 -1.39 4.44
C ALA A 304 -6.52 -0.23 4.17
N GLN A 305 -5.72 0.18 5.15
CA GLN A 305 -4.67 1.17 4.97
C GLN A 305 -3.59 0.69 4.00
N TRP A 306 -3.20 -0.59 4.02
CA TRP A 306 -2.32 -1.16 3.00
C TRP A 306 -2.92 -1.01 1.59
N ILE A 307 -4.21 -1.32 1.40
CA ILE A 307 -4.91 -1.08 0.11
C ILE A 307 -4.82 0.39 -0.30
N MET A 308 -5.06 1.31 0.64
CA MET A 308 -4.98 2.74 0.36
C MET A 308 -3.55 3.19 0.00
N THR A 309 -2.51 2.64 0.64
CA THR A 309 -1.12 2.96 0.29
C THR A 309 -0.75 2.53 -1.13
N ILE A 310 -1.13 1.30 -1.52
CA ILE A 310 -0.79 0.74 -2.84
C ILE A 310 -1.73 1.20 -3.96
N MET A 311 -2.73 2.02 -3.66
CA MET A 311 -3.73 2.45 -4.64
C MET A 311 -3.07 3.29 -5.74
N GLN A 312 -3.40 2.97 -6.99
CA GLN A 312 -2.96 3.74 -8.15
C GLN A 312 -3.61 5.14 -8.16
N PRO A 313 -3.03 6.13 -8.86
CA PRO A 313 -3.52 7.51 -8.83
C PRO A 313 -4.95 7.74 -9.36
N ASP A 314 -5.58 6.75 -10.01
CA ASP A 314 -6.97 6.81 -10.48
C ASP A 314 -7.96 6.09 -9.54
N GLY A 315 -7.48 5.61 -8.39
CA GLY A 315 -8.27 4.86 -7.42
C GLY A 315 -8.35 3.37 -7.71
N THR A 316 -7.63 2.87 -8.71
CA THR A 316 -7.57 1.42 -9.02
C THR A 316 -6.46 0.73 -8.23
N LEU A 317 -6.52 -0.59 -8.14
CA LEU A 317 -5.56 -1.44 -7.48
C LEU A 317 -4.42 -1.77 -8.45
N PRO A 318 -3.16 -1.90 -7.99
CA PRO A 318 -2.08 -2.37 -8.82
C PRO A 318 -2.37 -3.82 -9.22
N ALA A 319 -2.10 -4.16 -10.47
CA ALA A 319 -2.49 -5.43 -11.08
C ALA A 319 -1.52 -6.58 -10.68
N ILE A 320 -1.25 -6.72 -9.38
CA ILE A 320 -0.33 -7.69 -8.78
C ILE A 320 -1.04 -8.97 -8.33
N GLY A 321 -0.36 -10.11 -8.42
CA GLY A 321 -1.01 -11.40 -8.25
C GLY A 321 -2.24 -11.52 -9.15
N ASP A 322 -3.24 -12.28 -8.71
CA ASP A 322 -4.51 -12.38 -9.44
C ASP A 322 -5.43 -11.16 -9.19
N THR A 323 -4.95 -9.97 -9.57
CA THR A 323 -5.71 -8.70 -9.51
C THR A 323 -6.02 -8.16 -10.90
N PHE A 324 -7.30 -7.92 -11.17
CA PHE A 324 -7.75 -7.35 -12.44
C PHE A 324 -7.31 -5.90 -12.63
N MET A 325 -6.87 -5.57 -13.84
CA MET A 325 -6.64 -4.20 -14.28
C MET A 325 -7.91 -3.36 -14.15
N GLY A 326 -7.75 -2.10 -13.71
CA GLY A 326 -8.86 -1.17 -13.58
C GLY A 326 -9.83 -1.46 -12.42
N SER A 327 -9.56 -2.47 -11.58
CA SER A 327 -10.39 -2.75 -10.40
C SER A 327 -10.08 -1.76 -9.27
N GLY A 328 -11.09 -1.09 -8.71
CA GLY A 328 -10.99 -0.24 -7.53
C GLY A 328 -11.47 -0.96 -6.26
N PHE A 329 -11.59 -0.27 -5.14
CA PHE A 329 -12.15 -0.83 -3.89
C PHE A 329 -12.96 0.21 -3.09
N PRO A 330 -14.04 0.78 -3.68
CA PRO A 330 -14.88 1.76 -3.00
C PRO A 330 -15.58 1.19 -1.75
N GLU A 331 -15.78 -0.13 -1.66
CA GLU A 331 -16.48 -0.75 -0.54
C GLU A 331 -15.80 -0.52 0.82
N LEU A 332 -14.53 -0.10 0.86
CA LEU A 332 -13.86 0.32 2.10
C LEU A 332 -14.60 1.44 2.83
N GLY A 333 -15.46 2.21 2.16
CA GLY A 333 -16.36 3.17 2.80
C GLY A 333 -17.30 2.55 3.84
N LEU A 334 -17.53 1.24 3.83
CA LEU A 334 -18.34 0.57 4.86
C LEU A 334 -17.67 0.56 6.24
N PHE A 335 -16.39 0.91 6.37
CA PHE A 335 -15.68 1.06 7.65
C PHE A 335 -16.01 2.35 8.42
N ASP A 336 -16.83 3.25 7.88
CA ASP A 336 -17.07 4.58 8.46
C ASP A 336 -15.80 5.42 8.69
N ASP A 337 -14.93 5.43 7.69
CA ASP A 337 -13.67 6.16 7.74
C ASP A 337 -13.40 6.81 6.39
N GLN A 338 -13.52 8.14 6.36
CA GLN A 338 -13.36 8.94 5.16
C GLN A 338 -11.93 8.84 4.59
N GLY A 339 -10.93 8.54 5.43
CA GLY A 339 -9.55 8.32 5.00
C GLY A 339 -9.37 7.05 4.18
N LEU A 340 -10.35 6.14 4.18
CA LEU A 340 -10.38 4.92 3.37
C LEU A 340 -11.24 5.06 2.10
N VAL A 341 -11.73 6.27 1.81
CA VAL A 341 -12.65 6.50 0.68
C VAL A 341 -11.98 7.38 -0.38
N TYR A 342 -11.76 6.78 -1.55
CA TYR A 342 -11.19 7.45 -2.71
C TYR A 342 -12.26 8.29 -3.46
N PRO A 343 -11.92 9.50 -3.95
CA PRO A 343 -12.84 10.40 -4.65
C PRO A 343 -13.07 10.00 -6.11
N TYR A 344 -13.79 8.90 -6.35
CA TYR A 344 -14.16 8.48 -7.71
C TYR A 344 -15.11 9.48 -8.40
N THR A 345 -15.05 9.55 -9.73
CA THR A 345 -16.15 10.15 -10.51
C THR A 345 -17.43 9.33 -10.32
N ILE A 346 -18.60 9.95 -10.51
CA ILE A 346 -19.90 9.26 -10.35
C ILE A 346 -19.98 7.99 -11.23
N SER A 347 -19.53 8.08 -12.48
CA SER A 347 -19.54 6.95 -13.41
C SER A 347 -18.61 5.84 -12.94
N ALA A 348 -17.38 6.17 -12.53
CA ALA A 348 -16.42 5.20 -12.05
C ALA A 348 -16.90 4.54 -10.75
N LEU A 349 -17.45 5.32 -9.81
CA LEU A 349 -18.01 4.81 -8.55
C LEU A 349 -19.14 3.81 -8.81
N ASN A 350 -20.09 4.17 -9.68
CA ASN A 350 -21.18 3.26 -10.06
C ASN A 350 -20.64 1.97 -10.67
N GLN A 351 -19.71 2.05 -11.62
CA GLN A 351 -19.13 0.88 -12.27
C GLN A 351 -18.39 -0.02 -11.28
N GLN A 352 -17.59 0.55 -10.38
CA GLN A 352 -16.84 -0.23 -9.40
C GLN A 352 -17.78 -0.92 -8.41
N LEU A 353 -18.83 -0.24 -7.92
CA LEU A 353 -19.81 -0.82 -6.99
C LEU A 353 -20.75 -1.85 -7.66
N GLN A 354 -20.86 -1.85 -8.99
CA GLN A 354 -21.60 -2.84 -9.78
C GLN A 354 -20.66 -3.94 -10.30
N SER A 355 -20.05 -4.69 -9.38
CA SER A 355 -19.14 -5.78 -9.72
C SER A 355 -19.88 -7.13 -9.82
N THR A 356 -19.33 -8.20 -9.24
CA THR A 356 -20.01 -9.50 -9.12
C THR A 356 -21.20 -9.50 -8.15
N VAL A 357 -21.37 -8.41 -7.40
CA VAL A 357 -22.52 -8.04 -6.57
C VAL A 357 -22.77 -6.53 -6.72
N ASP A 358 -23.97 -6.08 -6.36
CA ASP A 358 -24.32 -4.67 -6.36
C ASP A 358 -24.15 -4.05 -4.98
N MET A 359 -23.07 -3.30 -4.75
CA MET A 359 -22.76 -2.69 -3.45
C MET A 359 -23.31 -1.27 -3.29
N ARG A 360 -24.05 -0.73 -4.29
CA ARG A 360 -24.45 0.69 -4.28
C ARG A 360 -25.36 1.03 -3.10
N ALA A 361 -26.35 0.19 -2.81
CA ALA A 361 -27.23 0.39 -1.65
C ALA A 361 -26.46 0.32 -0.33
N ASN A 362 -25.53 -0.64 -0.19
CA ASN A 362 -24.69 -0.80 1.00
C ASN A 362 -23.75 0.41 1.19
N TYR A 363 -23.12 0.88 0.13
CA TYR A 363 -22.21 2.03 0.14
C TYR A 363 -22.96 3.33 0.46
N LEU A 364 -24.12 3.55 -0.16
CA LEU A 364 -24.96 4.72 0.13
C LEU A 364 -25.44 4.72 1.60
N SER A 365 -25.76 3.54 2.14
CA SER A 365 -26.11 3.36 3.56
C SER A 365 -24.97 3.69 4.51
N ALA A 366 -23.71 3.60 4.05
CA ALA A 366 -22.55 3.93 4.86
C ALA A 366 -22.27 5.43 5.00
N LEU A 367 -22.84 6.26 4.12
CA LEU A 367 -22.75 7.72 4.18
C LEU A 367 -21.34 8.33 4.23
N GLN A 368 -20.37 7.68 3.60
CA GLN A 368 -18.99 8.19 3.63
C GLN A 368 -18.67 9.13 2.48
N TYR A 369 -18.13 10.30 2.83
CA TYR A 369 -17.52 11.21 1.88
C TYR A 369 -16.07 10.79 1.63
N ALA A 370 -15.60 11.01 0.41
CA ALA A 370 -14.20 10.77 0.07
C ALA A 370 -13.30 11.76 0.82
N GLY A 371 -12.34 11.24 1.58
CA GLY A 371 -11.35 12.00 2.32
C GLY A 371 -9.93 11.46 2.17
N TYR A 372 -9.72 10.42 1.37
CA TYR A 372 -8.38 9.87 1.13
C TYR A 372 -7.47 10.89 0.43
N THR A 373 -6.28 11.07 0.98
CA THR A 373 -5.19 11.82 0.35
C THR A 373 -3.97 10.92 0.29
N PRO A 374 -3.43 10.62 -0.90
CA PRO A 374 -2.23 9.81 -1.01
C PRO A 374 -1.03 10.54 -0.38
N GLN A 375 -0.15 9.77 0.26
CA GLN A 375 1.12 10.30 0.76
C GLN A 375 2.18 10.20 -0.33
N GLN A 376 2.92 11.30 -0.53
CA GLN A 376 4.02 11.40 -1.50
C GLN A 376 5.28 10.71 -0.98
N GLY A 377 6.17 10.40 -1.93
CA GLY A 377 7.47 9.79 -1.69
C GLY A 377 7.45 8.28 -1.56
N LEU A 378 8.47 7.74 -0.89
CA LEU A 378 8.66 6.31 -0.69
C LEU A 378 7.87 5.82 0.53
N GLN A 379 7.05 4.79 0.33
CA GLN A 379 6.40 4.04 1.41
C GLN A 379 6.72 2.55 1.26
N VAL A 380 7.29 1.96 2.30
CA VAL A 380 7.60 0.52 2.34
C VAL A 380 6.75 -0.14 3.42
N ILE A 381 5.96 -1.14 3.00
CA ILE A 381 5.12 -1.97 3.86
C ILE A 381 5.68 -3.39 3.81
N ASP A 382 6.81 -3.58 4.49
CA ASP A 382 7.60 -4.82 4.43
C ASP A 382 6.77 -6.07 4.77
N GLN A 383 5.97 -6.04 5.84
CA GLN A 383 5.12 -7.17 6.23
C GLN A 383 4.05 -7.52 5.19
N ALA A 384 3.67 -6.58 4.32
CA ALA A 384 2.74 -6.80 3.21
C ALA A 384 3.44 -7.14 1.89
N GLY A 385 4.77 -7.04 1.86
CA GLY A 385 5.56 -7.23 0.65
C GLY A 385 5.24 -6.20 -0.43
N SER A 386 5.11 -4.93 -0.07
CA SER A 386 4.79 -3.85 -1.01
C SER A 386 5.64 -2.61 -0.73
N ALA A 387 6.13 -1.98 -1.79
CA ALA A 387 6.68 -0.63 -1.73
C ALA A 387 6.06 0.25 -2.82
N VAL A 388 5.97 1.55 -2.54
CA VAL A 388 5.40 2.56 -3.43
C VAL A 388 6.33 3.75 -3.50
N PHE A 389 6.61 4.22 -4.72
CA PHE A 389 7.13 5.56 -4.96
C PHE A 389 6.03 6.41 -5.58
N ARG A 390 5.87 7.64 -5.09
CA ARG A 390 4.85 8.58 -5.58
C ARG A 390 5.39 10.00 -5.68
N ALA A 391 5.52 10.51 -6.90
CA ALA A 391 5.98 11.87 -7.17
C ALA A 391 4.97 12.98 -6.82
N GLY A 392 3.69 12.63 -6.67
CA GLY A 392 2.68 13.61 -6.34
C GLY A 392 1.30 13.01 -6.12
N ASN A 393 0.35 13.85 -5.70
CA ASN A 393 -1.00 13.42 -5.32
C ASN A 393 -2.03 13.55 -6.45
N GLN A 394 -1.61 14.09 -7.58
CA GLN A 394 -2.48 14.34 -8.74
C GLN A 394 -2.29 13.25 -9.81
N SER A 395 -3.34 13.03 -10.61
CA SER A 395 -3.38 12.03 -11.69
C SER A 395 -2.52 12.39 -12.92
N ASP A 396 -1.76 13.47 -12.87
CA ASP A 396 -0.75 13.79 -13.89
C ASP A 396 0.67 13.36 -13.46
N ASN A 397 0.90 13.09 -12.18
CA ASN A 397 2.20 12.62 -11.68
C ASN A 397 2.45 11.15 -11.99
N TRP A 398 3.60 10.62 -11.59
CA TRP A 398 3.90 9.20 -11.72
C TRP A 398 3.87 8.48 -10.36
N TYR A 399 3.68 7.17 -10.46
CA TYR A 399 3.55 6.22 -9.36
C TYR A 399 4.24 4.92 -9.76
N VAL A 400 4.97 4.30 -8.84
CA VAL A 400 5.54 2.96 -9.01
C VAL A 400 5.13 2.08 -7.84
N HIS A 401 4.66 0.88 -8.13
CA HIS A 401 4.49 -0.19 -7.15
C HIS A 401 5.56 -1.25 -7.34
N ILE A 402 6.07 -1.79 -6.24
CA ILE A 402 7.07 -2.86 -6.20
C ILE A 402 6.51 -4.01 -5.36
N ASN A 403 6.58 -5.23 -5.91
CA ASN A 403 6.13 -6.45 -5.25
C ASN A 403 7.29 -7.18 -4.56
N GLY A 404 7.18 -7.31 -3.24
CA GLY A 404 8.23 -7.82 -2.36
C GLY A 404 7.72 -8.82 -1.33
N LYS A 405 6.81 -9.72 -1.71
CA LYS A 405 6.21 -10.69 -0.77
C LYS A 405 7.25 -11.66 -0.20
N HIS A 406 7.20 -11.91 1.12
CA HIS A 406 8.00 -12.93 1.80
C HIS A 406 7.26 -13.64 2.92
N GLY A 407 7.72 -14.84 3.27
CA GLY A 407 7.17 -15.61 4.38
C GLY A 407 5.69 -15.93 4.20
N LYS A 408 4.88 -15.63 5.21
CA LYS A 408 3.46 -16.03 5.23
C LYS A 408 2.61 -15.36 4.15
N ILE A 409 2.90 -14.09 3.85
CA ILE A 409 2.14 -13.33 2.84
C ILE A 409 2.35 -13.89 1.43
N ARG A 410 3.54 -14.47 1.17
CA ARG A 410 3.82 -15.18 -0.06
C ARG A 410 3.15 -16.56 -0.08
N THR A 411 3.33 -17.33 1.00
CA THR A 411 3.00 -18.76 1.03
C THR A 411 1.52 -19.05 1.21
N SER A 412 0.77 -18.20 1.91
CA SER A 412 -0.67 -18.45 2.17
C SER A 412 -1.58 -18.07 1.01
N GLY A 413 -1.07 -17.34 0.01
CA GLY A 413 -1.82 -16.99 -1.21
C GLY A 413 -1.97 -18.17 -2.18
N ALA A 414 -1.10 -19.20 -2.05
CA ALA A 414 -1.12 -20.44 -2.82
C ALA A 414 -1.42 -20.22 -4.32
N GLY A 415 -2.60 -20.67 -4.78
CA GLY A 415 -3.03 -20.63 -6.18
C GLY A 415 -3.26 -19.23 -6.77
N HIS A 416 -3.19 -18.17 -5.96
CA HIS A 416 -3.39 -16.79 -6.41
C HIS A 416 -2.10 -15.94 -6.45
N SER A 417 -0.96 -16.55 -6.11
CA SER A 417 0.36 -15.91 -6.24
C SER A 417 0.88 -16.06 -7.67
N GLN A 418 1.34 -14.97 -8.29
CA GLN A 418 2.00 -15.00 -9.59
C GLN A 418 3.52 -15.10 -9.44
N SER A 419 4.25 -15.32 -10.54
CA SER A 419 5.71 -15.36 -10.57
C SER A 419 6.33 -13.95 -10.60
N ASP A 420 5.90 -13.10 -9.68
CA ASP A 420 6.09 -11.64 -9.67
C ASP A 420 7.11 -11.16 -8.63
N ALA A 421 8.02 -12.04 -8.18
CA ALA A 421 9.04 -11.70 -7.19
C ALA A 421 9.93 -10.55 -7.68
N ALA A 422 10.02 -9.47 -6.89
CA ALA A 422 10.77 -8.25 -7.20
C ALA A 422 10.29 -7.53 -8.49
N SER A 423 9.08 -7.83 -8.97
CA SER A 423 8.49 -7.10 -10.09
C SER A 423 8.08 -5.69 -9.66
N PHE A 424 7.85 -4.84 -10.65
CA PHE A 424 7.33 -3.50 -10.45
C PHE A 424 6.42 -3.11 -11.62
N LEU A 425 5.56 -2.13 -11.40
CA LEU A 425 4.79 -1.46 -12.45
C LEU A 425 4.89 0.05 -12.28
N MET A 426 4.69 0.80 -13.36
CA MET A 426 4.68 2.25 -13.33
C MET A 426 3.41 2.79 -13.98
N TRP A 427 2.78 3.72 -13.28
CA TRP A 427 1.70 4.55 -13.76
C TRP A 427 2.21 5.98 -13.95
N THR A 428 1.79 6.64 -15.02
CA THR A 428 2.10 8.06 -15.22
C THR A 428 1.08 8.75 -16.10
N HIS A 429 0.79 10.02 -15.83
CA HIS A 429 -0.05 10.89 -16.67
C HIS A 429 -1.39 10.25 -17.08
N GLY A 430 -2.08 9.60 -16.16
CA GLY A 430 -3.44 9.08 -16.38
C GLY A 430 -3.54 7.59 -16.69
N ARG A 431 -2.44 6.82 -16.72
CA ARG A 431 -2.48 5.38 -17.07
C ARG A 431 -1.24 4.57 -16.65
N PRO A 432 -1.34 3.23 -16.57
CA PRO A 432 -0.19 2.35 -16.49
C PRO A 432 0.64 2.36 -17.79
N MET A 433 1.96 2.54 -17.67
CA MET A 433 2.90 2.60 -18.79
C MET A 433 3.99 1.53 -18.72
N LEU A 434 4.45 1.14 -17.52
CA LEU A 434 5.20 -0.10 -17.34
C LEU A 434 4.27 -1.10 -16.66
N LEU A 435 4.02 -2.23 -17.32
CA LEU A 435 2.91 -3.11 -17.00
C LEU A 435 3.35 -4.27 -16.11
N ASP A 436 2.52 -4.59 -15.12
CA ASP A 436 2.30 -5.97 -14.67
C ASP A 436 1.10 -6.51 -15.47
N PRO A 437 1.06 -7.79 -15.86
CA PRO A 437 0.13 -8.27 -16.88
C PRO A 437 -1.33 -8.41 -16.42
N GLY A 438 -1.60 -8.26 -15.11
CA GLY A 438 -2.94 -8.33 -14.54
C GLY A 438 -3.51 -9.75 -14.49
N TYR A 439 -4.83 -9.88 -14.61
CA TYR A 439 -5.52 -11.13 -14.35
C TYR A 439 -6.68 -11.35 -15.35
N LEU A 440 -6.83 -12.57 -15.88
CA LEU A 440 -7.88 -12.85 -16.89
C LEU A 440 -9.09 -13.54 -16.27
N GLN A 441 -8.82 -14.66 -15.64
CA GLN A 441 -9.67 -15.52 -14.84
C GLN A 441 -8.82 -16.70 -14.39
N TYR A 442 -9.29 -17.46 -13.40
CA TYR A 442 -8.48 -18.50 -12.78
C TYR A 442 -8.00 -19.56 -13.79
N GLY A 443 -8.90 -20.05 -14.66
CA GLY A 443 -8.57 -21.02 -15.70
C GLY A 443 -7.69 -20.50 -16.84
N MET A 444 -7.37 -19.21 -16.87
CA MET A 444 -6.49 -18.58 -17.86
C MET A 444 -5.25 -17.94 -17.22
N ARG A 445 -5.02 -18.14 -15.91
CA ARG A 445 -3.96 -17.41 -15.19
C ARG A 445 -2.57 -17.67 -15.75
N ASP A 446 -2.30 -18.87 -16.25
CA ASP A 446 -0.98 -19.22 -16.80
C ASP A 446 -0.63 -18.47 -18.09
N LEU A 447 -1.59 -17.80 -18.73
CA LEU A 447 -1.32 -16.92 -19.88
C LEU A 447 -0.64 -15.61 -19.48
N VAL A 448 -0.74 -15.20 -18.20
CA VAL A 448 -0.25 -13.91 -17.71
C VAL A 448 0.60 -14.03 -16.45
N GLY A 449 0.44 -15.05 -15.61
CA GLY A 449 1.09 -15.13 -14.30
C GLY A 449 2.52 -15.70 -14.28
N GLN A 450 3.09 -16.05 -15.43
CA GLN A 450 4.46 -16.56 -15.53
C GLN A 450 5.48 -15.43 -15.48
N ALA A 451 6.69 -15.70 -14.96
CA ALA A 451 7.73 -14.70 -14.77
C ALA A 451 8.06 -13.90 -16.05
N THR A 452 7.95 -14.52 -17.23
CA THR A 452 8.18 -13.90 -18.55
C THR A 452 7.23 -12.76 -18.92
N HIS A 453 6.20 -12.52 -18.09
CA HIS A 453 5.22 -11.46 -18.25
C HIS A 453 5.38 -10.31 -17.24
N HIS A 454 6.31 -10.42 -16.28
CA HIS A 454 6.53 -9.41 -15.23
C HIS A 454 7.85 -8.66 -15.43
N ASN A 455 7.98 -7.44 -14.88
CA ASN A 455 9.24 -6.71 -14.85
C ASN A 455 10.23 -7.28 -13.81
N SER A 456 10.57 -8.56 -13.91
CA SER A 456 11.46 -9.34 -13.03
C SER A 456 12.78 -9.71 -13.74
N ILE A 457 13.67 -10.45 -13.07
CA ILE A 457 14.83 -11.07 -13.69
C ILE A 457 14.49 -12.52 -14.06
N LEU A 458 15.01 -13.00 -15.20
CA LEU A 458 14.95 -14.41 -15.55
C LEU A 458 16.34 -15.05 -15.47
N ILE A 459 16.38 -16.28 -14.96
CA ILE A 459 17.55 -17.16 -14.93
C ILE A 459 17.28 -18.30 -15.91
N ASP A 460 18.08 -18.39 -16.96
CA ASP A 460 17.89 -19.35 -18.05
C ASP A 460 16.47 -19.32 -18.66
N GLY A 461 15.93 -18.11 -18.77
CA GLY A 461 14.58 -17.85 -19.30
C GLY A 461 13.44 -18.12 -18.31
N ASN A 462 13.74 -18.51 -17.06
CA ASN A 462 12.75 -18.84 -16.04
C ASN A 462 12.83 -17.89 -14.84
N GLY A 463 11.70 -17.63 -14.19
CA GLY A 463 11.67 -17.03 -12.85
C GLY A 463 11.23 -18.04 -11.79
N PRO A 464 10.78 -17.60 -10.61
CA PRO A 464 10.21 -18.49 -9.61
C PRO A 464 8.90 -19.13 -10.10
N PRO A 465 8.45 -20.27 -9.52
CA PRO A 465 7.26 -20.98 -9.98
C PRO A 465 5.99 -20.14 -9.79
N ASN A 466 5.04 -20.32 -10.68
CA ASN A 466 3.71 -19.74 -10.53
C ASN A 466 2.94 -20.48 -9.40
N GLY A 467 2.03 -19.79 -8.71
CA GLY A 467 1.19 -20.40 -7.68
C GLY A 467 0.23 -21.45 -8.23
N ALA A 468 -0.03 -22.50 -7.45
CA ALA A 468 -1.00 -23.54 -7.76
C ALA A 468 -1.81 -23.91 -6.50
N PRO A 469 -2.97 -24.60 -6.62
CA PRO A 469 -3.70 -25.11 -5.47
C PRO A 469 -2.77 -25.84 -4.50
N LEU A 470 -2.77 -25.41 -3.23
CA LEU A 470 -1.95 -25.98 -2.15
C LEU A 470 -0.42 -25.86 -2.34
N SER A 471 0.05 -25.22 -3.41
CA SER A 471 1.48 -25.05 -3.71
C SER A 471 1.80 -23.57 -3.90
N PRO A 472 2.47 -22.92 -2.93
CA PRO A 472 2.78 -21.51 -3.05
C PRO A 472 3.75 -21.23 -4.20
N GLY A 473 3.43 -20.22 -4.99
CA GLY A 473 4.34 -19.68 -6.01
C GLY A 473 5.32 -18.63 -5.46
N GLY A 474 6.09 -18.05 -6.38
CA GLY A 474 7.01 -16.95 -6.13
C GLY A 474 8.28 -17.35 -5.38
N ALA A 475 9.06 -16.33 -5.02
CA ALA A 475 10.23 -16.41 -4.15
C ALA A 475 10.11 -15.35 -3.07
N ASP A 476 10.75 -15.57 -1.91
CA ASP A 476 10.77 -14.56 -0.85
C ASP A 476 11.64 -13.37 -1.28
N VAL A 477 11.09 -12.17 -1.11
CA VAL A 477 11.75 -10.91 -1.41
C VAL A 477 11.85 -10.09 -0.13
N TYR A 478 13.05 -9.66 0.25
CA TYR A 478 13.29 -8.91 1.49
C TYR A 478 13.77 -7.50 1.19
N PHE A 479 13.06 -6.48 1.68
CA PHE A 479 13.56 -5.11 1.69
C PHE A 479 14.74 -4.99 2.67
N ARG A 480 15.84 -4.35 2.28
CA ARG A 480 17.05 -4.27 3.11
C ARG A 480 17.37 -2.84 3.55
N ASN A 481 17.61 -1.95 2.60
CA ASN A 481 17.92 -0.55 2.84
C ASN A 481 16.83 0.34 2.26
N GLN A 482 16.58 1.46 2.93
CA GLN A 482 15.69 2.51 2.43
C GLN A 482 16.06 3.87 3.02
N CYS A 483 15.91 4.93 2.23
CA CYS A 483 16.00 6.31 2.74
C CYS A 483 15.22 7.29 1.87
N THR A 484 14.86 8.43 2.47
CA THR A 484 14.28 9.60 1.81
C THR A 484 15.07 10.83 2.21
N LEU A 485 15.95 11.27 1.31
CA LEU A 485 16.78 12.45 1.45
C LEU A 485 16.29 13.56 0.49
N PRO A 486 16.75 14.82 0.62
CA PRO A 486 16.52 15.82 -0.42
C PRO A 486 16.92 15.24 -1.79
N ASN A 487 16.09 15.46 -2.80
CA ASN A 487 16.35 15.08 -4.19
C ASN A 487 16.53 13.57 -4.48
N ILE A 488 16.53 12.68 -3.48
CA ILE A 488 16.64 11.23 -3.66
C ILE A 488 15.75 10.42 -2.71
N GLN A 489 15.03 9.46 -3.26
CA GLN A 489 14.45 8.34 -2.51
C GLN A 489 15.09 7.05 -3.01
N TYR A 490 15.46 6.17 -2.09
CA TYR A 490 16.18 4.94 -2.38
C TYR A 490 15.59 3.78 -1.60
N MET A 491 15.48 2.63 -2.24
CA MET A 491 15.35 1.34 -1.55
C MET A 491 16.04 0.22 -2.32
N ASP A 492 16.47 -0.82 -1.62
CA ASP A 492 16.91 -2.08 -2.22
C ASP A 492 16.23 -3.30 -1.60
N LEU A 493 16.19 -4.36 -2.40
CA LEU A 493 15.63 -5.65 -2.03
C LEU A 493 16.52 -6.78 -2.50
N GLU A 494 16.34 -7.93 -1.86
CA GLU A 494 17.06 -9.17 -2.16
C GLU A 494 16.07 -10.32 -2.33
N THR A 495 16.31 -11.18 -3.31
CA THR A 495 15.56 -12.41 -3.56
C THR A 495 16.48 -13.45 -4.16
N SER A 496 16.12 -14.72 -4.01
CA SER A 496 16.87 -15.83 -4.62
C SER A 496 15.91 -16.84 -5.26
N TYR A 497 16.22 -17.28 -6.47
CA TYR A 497 15.51 -18.37 -7.16
C TYR A 497 16.39 -18.93 -8.28
N ASN A 498 16.12 -20.18 -8.67
CA ASN A 498 16.83 -20.85 -9.76
C ASN A 498 18.35 -20.79 -9.60
N GLU A 499 18.85 -21.04 -8.38
CA GLU A 499 20.29 -21.04 -8.03
C GLU A 499 21.01 -19.69 -8.16
N ALA A 500 20.28 -18.57 -8.26
CA ALA A 500 20.84 -17.22 -8.33
C ALA A 500 20.31 -16.32 -7.20
N ASP A 501 21.22 -15.50 -6.66
CA ASP A 501 20.94 -14.39 -5.75
C ASP A 501 20.81 -13.09 -6.54
N ILE A 502 19.74 -12.33 -6.29
CA ILE A 502 19.42 -11.10 -6.99
C ILE A 502 19.27 -9.98 -5.96
N LYS A 503 20.03 -8.90 -6.15
CA LYS A 503 19.87 -7.64 -5.45
C LYS A 503 19.42 -6.56 -6.42
N ARG A 504 18.23 -6.01 -6.17
CA ARG A 504 17.62 -4.96 -7.00
C ARG A 504 17.44 -3.68 -6.19
N SER A 505 17.78 -2.55 -6.81
CA SER A 505 17.61 -1.22 -6.23
C SER A 505 16.67 -0.38 -7.07
N PHE A 506 15.84 0.41 -6.39
CA PHE A 506 14.92 1.37 -6.98
C PHE A 506 15.24 2.76 -6.44
N ILE A 507 15.40 3.72 -7.34
CA ILE A 507 15.82 5.08 -6.99
C ILE A 507 14.91 6.08 -7.71
N ASN A 508 14.42 7.07 -6.97
CA ASN A 508 13.77 8.26 -7.52
C ASN A 508 14.70 9.46 -7.31
N ILE A 509 14.93 10.24 -8.35
CA ILE A 509 15.67 11.51 -8.31
C ILE A 509 14.76 12.66 -8.75
N GLU A 510 14.61 13.67 -7.89
CA GLU A 510 13.83 14.89 -8.10
C GLU A 510 12.42 14.68 -8.69
N ASP A 511 11.78 13.57 -8.36
CA ASP A 511 10.47 13.20 -8.93
C ASP A 511 10.46 13.20 -10.48
N SER A 512 11.62 13.05 -11.10
CA SER A 512 11.85 13.24 -12.53
C SER A 512 12.46 12.01 -13.20
N PHE A 513 13.26 11.25 -12.45
CA PHE A 513 13.93 10.05 -12.94
C PHE A 513 13.65 8.88 -12.01
N PHE A 514 13.29 7.73 -12.59
CA PHE A 514 13.19 6.48 -11.86
C PHE A 514 14.24 5.51 -12.38
N ILE A 515 14.99 4.87 -11.48
CA ILE A 515 16.16 4.07 -11.84
C ILE A 515 15.99 2.68 -11.24
N VAL A 516 16.31 1.67 -12.04
CA VAL A 516 16.38 0.28 -11.59
C VAL A 516 17.80 -0.24 -11.81
N SER A 517 18.40 -0.81 -10.77
CA SER A 517 19.72 -1.44 -10.85
C SER A 517 19.69 -2.85 -10.28
N ASP A 518 20.19 -3.80 -11.06
CA ASP A 518 20.23 -5.21 -10.72
C ASP A 518 21.67 -5.71 -10.61
N LEU A 519 21.93 -6.48 -9.56
CA LEU A 519 23.12 -7.29 -9.38
C LEU A 519 22.70 -8.74 -9.18
N ILE A 520 23.23 -9.64 -10.01
CA ILE A 520 22.93 -11.06 -9.96
C ILE A 520 24.22 -11.84 -9.75
N LYS A 521 24.18 -12.85 -8.89
CA LYS A 521 25.29 -13.78 -8.62
C LYS A 521 24.77 -15.21 -8.50
N ALA A 522 25.57 -16.16 -8.95
CA ALA A 522 25.32 -17.59 -8.77
C ALA A 522 26.64 -18.36 -8.64
N ASP A 523 26.56 -19.57 -8.10
CA ASP A 523 27.72 -20.47 -7.97
C ASP A 523 28.05 -21.20 -9.29
N LYS A 524 27.12 -21.18 -10.25
CA LYS A 524 27.26 -21.78 -11.58
C LYS A 524 26.94 -20.77 -12.68
N PRO A 525 27.53 -20.92 -13.88
CA PRO A 525 27.21 -20.03 -14.99
C PRO A 525 25.76 -20.17 -15.46
N HIS A 526 25.00 -19.07 -15.48
CA HIS A 526 23.64 -18.97 -15.99
C HIS A 526 23.51 -17.81 -16.97
N SER A 527 22.51 -17.87 -17.84
CA SER A 527 22.07 -16.71 -18.62
C SER A 527 21.07 -15.89 -17.80
N TYR A 528 21.28 -14.58 -17.74
CA TYR A 528 20.43 -13.66 -16.99
C TYR A 528 19.70 -12.74 -17.95
N THR A 529 18.40 -12.53 -17.74
CA THR A 529 17.61 -11.61 -18.56
C THR A 529 16.97 -10.54 -17.70
N PHE A 530 17.30 -9.29 -17.98
CA PHE A 530 16.50 -8.14 -17.57
C PHE A 530 15.36 -7.96 -18.57
N GLN A 531 14.13 -7.72 -18.08
CA GLN A 531 12.99 -7.45 -18.94
C GLN A 531 12.17 -6.24 -18.49
N MET A 532 11.61 -5.53 -19.46
CA MET A 532 10.76 -4.37 -19.24
C MET A 532 9.57 -4.36 -20.20
N HIS A 533 8.37 -4.46 -19.63
CA HIS A 533 7.06 -4.52 -20.28
C HIS A 533 6.47 -3.12 -20.34
N GLY A 534 6.46 -2.51 -21.53
CA GLY A 534 5.91 -1.17 -21.70
C GLY A 534 4.64 -1.14 -22.54
N ASN A 535 3.74 -0.22 -22.20
CA ASN A 535 2.41 -0.10 -22.79
C ASN A 535 2.46 0.56 -24.18
N GLY A 536 2.72 -0.26 -25.20
CA GLY A 536 2.73 0.14 -26.61
C GLY A 536 3.26 -1.00 -27.49
N VAL A 537 3.04 -0.90 -28.80
CA VAL A 537 3.46 -1.93 -29.78
C VAL A 537 4.41 -1.30 -30.81
N ILE A 538 5.42 -2.04 -31.28
CA ILE A 538 6.37 -1.56 -32.29
C ILE A 538 5.59 -1.14 -33.52
N ASN A 539 5.82 0.10 -33.98
CA ASN A 539 5.10 0.72 -35.10
C ASN A 539 3.57 0.88 -34.88
N GLY A 540 3.08 0.73 -33.64
CA GLY A 540 1.64 0.76 -33.27
C GLY A 540 0.93 -0.55 -33.64
N THR A 541 -0.21 -0.93 -33.09
CA THR A 541 -1.25 -0.30 -32.25
C THR A 541 -1.89 -1.40 -31.40
N GLU A 542 -2.45 -1.10 -30.22
CA GLU A 542 -3.61 -1.83 -29.66
C GLU A 542 -4.47 -0.88 -28.76
N SER A 543 -5.05 0.25 -29.15
CA SER A 543 -5.09 1.04 -30.38
C SER A 543 -5.05 2.54 -29.99
N THR A 544 -3.92 3.22 -29.83
CA THR A 544 -2.76 3.41 -30.71
C THR A 544 -1.49 3.66 -29.87
N GLY A 545 -1.25 2.77 -28.90
CA GLY A 545 0.02 2.74 -28.18
C GLY A 545 1.16 2.39 -29.15
N ILE A 546 2.23 3.19 -29.15
CA ILE A 546 3.40 3.03 -30.01
C ILE A 546 4.63 2.74 -29.14
N SER A 547 5.48 1.83 -29.60
CA SER A 547 6.82 1.65 -29.05
C SER A 547 7.89 1.85 -30.13
N SER A 548 9.06 2.29 -29.69
CA SER A 548 10.26 2.35 -30.52
C SER A 548 11.44 1.81 -29.73
N VAL A 549 12.36 1.12 -30.41
CA VAL A 549 13.52 0.48 -29.79
C VAL A 549 14.74 0.71 -30.65
N LYS A 550 15.78 1.32 -30.07
CA LYS A 550 17.07 1.53 -30.70
C LYS A 550 18.14 0.75 -29.95
N LYS A 551 18.66 -0.30 -30.58
CA LYS A 551 19.72 -1.14 -30.01
C LYS A 551 21.09 -0.45 -30.09
N THR A 552 21.93 -0.69 -29.10
CA THR A 552 23.36 -0.39 -29.13
C THR A 552 24.16 -1.67 -28.87
N LYS A 553 25.49 -1.59 -28.85
CA LYS A 553 26.36 -2.75 -28.62
C LYS A 553 26.14 -3.42 -27.25
N SER A 554 25.80 -2.63 -26.23
CA SER A 554 25.75 -3.08 -24.83
C SER A 554 24.44 -2.73 -24.13
N GLY A 555 23.41 -2.34 -24.88
CA GLY A 555 22.15 -1.85 -24.32
C GLY A 555 21.22 -1.30 -25.39
N GLY A 556 20.42 -0.31 -25.02
CA GLY A 556 19.52 0.36 -25.97
C GLY A 556 18.62 1.40 -25.33
N TYR A 557 17.85 2.03 -26.21
CA TYR A 557 16.84 3.02 -25.89
C TYR A 557 15.49 2.44 -26.27
N ALA A 558 14.50 2.60 -25.40
CA ALA A 558 13.12 2.24 -25.67
C ALA A 558 12.19 3.39 -25.30
N THR A 559 11.16 3.60 -26.11
CA THR A 559 10.09 4.55 -25.82
C THR A 559 8.77 3.82 -25.96
N TRP A 560 7.85 4.06 -25.03
CA TRP A 560 6.45 3.68 -25.15
C TRP A 560 5.57 4.90 -24.97
N GLU A 561 4.59 5.09 -25.86
CA GLU A 561 3.63 6.19 -25.77
C GLU A 561 2.21 5.69 -25.96
N ARG A 562 1.28 6.14 -25.11
CA ARG A 562 -0.14 5.81 -25.21
C ARG A 562 -1.01 6.93 -24.64
N ASP A 563 -2.02 7.34 -25.40
CA ASP A 563 -2.93 8.48 -25.21
C ASP A 563 -2.31 9.71 -24.52
N SER A 564 -2.32 9.82 -23.19
CA SER A 564 -1.83 10.98 -22.43
C SER A 564 -0.39 10.84 -21.91
N ALA A 565 0.17 9.63 -21.96
CA ALA A 565 1.42 9.29 -21.27
C ALA A 565 2.48 8.74 -22.22
N ALA A 566 3.73 8.91 -21.83
CA ALA A 566 4.88 8.28 -22.45
C ALA A 566 5.96 7.99 -21.42
N VAL A 567 6.79 6.98 -21.70
CA VAL A 567 7.95 6.62 -20.91
C VAL A 567 9.10 6.37 -21.85
N ASP A 568 10.22 7.07 -21.62
CA ASP A 568 11.50 6.78 -22.27
C ASP A 568 12.42 6.05 -21.31
N VAL A 569 13.14 5.07 -21.83
CA VAL A 569 14.02 4.22 -21.04
C VAL A 569 15.34 4.03 -21.74
N VAL A 570 16.43 4.14 -20.98
CA VAL A 570 17.75 3.64 -21.38
C VAL A 570 18.06 2.42 -20.57
N ILE A 571 18.51 1.36 -21.23
CA ILE A 571 18.80 0.06 -20.65
C ILE A 571 20.24 -0.29 -20.99
N ILE A 572 20.97 -0.78 -19.99
CA ILE A 572 22.33 -1.25 -20.13
C ILE A 572 22.52 -2.55 -19.35
N GLY A 573 23.48 -3.35 -19.80
CA GLY A 573 23.99 -4.52 -19.10
C GLY A 573 25.50 -4.59 -19.27
N THR A 574 26.14 -5.50 -18.53
CA THR A 574 27.57 -5.81 -18.75
C THR A 574 27.85 -6.24 -20.19
N GLN A 575 29.09 -6.08 -20.62
CA GLN A 575 29.50 -6.31 -22.00
C GLN A 575 29.10 -7.71 -22.50
N GLY A 576 28.57 -7.76 -23.73
CA GLY A 576 28.13 -8.99 -24.39
C GLY A 576 26.64 -9.29 -24.24
N ALA A 577 25.93 -8.63 -23.33
CA ALA A 577 24.48 -8.77 -23.20
C ALA A 577 23.72 -8.26 -24.44
N GLN A 578 22.76 -9.04 -24.92
CA GLN A 578 22.02 -8.80 -26.16
C GLN A 578 20.63 -8.25 -25.89
N LEU A 579 20.30 -7.11 -26.51
CA LEU A 579 18.97 -6.50 -26.40
C LEU A 579 18.06 -6.98 -27.53
N LYS A 580 16.86 -7.43 -27.16
CA LYS A 580 15.79 -7.86 -28.06
C LYS A 580 14.49 -7.17 -27.68
N ALA A 581 13.69 -6.83 -28.69
CA ALA A 581 12.30 -6.44 -28.50
C ALA A 581 11.43 -7.63 -28.91
N ASP A 582 10.46 -7.95 -28.07
CA ASP A 582 9.54 -9.06 -28.21
C ASP A 582 8.10 -8.59 -27.95
N THR A 583 7.15 -9.50 -28.12
CA THR A 583 5.74 -9.31 -27.78
C THR A 583 5.40 -10.11 -26.52
N ALA A 584 4.61 -9.52 -25.64
CA ALA A 584 4.00 -10.18 -24.50
C ALA A 584 2.50 -9.85 -24.43
N VAL A 585 1.77 -10.57 -23.58
CA VAL A 585 0.34 -10.37 -23.34
C VAL A 585 0.09 -9.74 -21.97
N HIS A 586 -1.03 -9.05 -21.86
CA HIS A 586 -1.58 -8.50 -20.63
C HIS A 586 -3.12 -8.59 -20.68
N GLU A 587 -3.77 -8.39 -19.54
CA GLU A 587 -5.21 -8.21 -19.47
C GLU A 587 -5.64 -6.91 -20.18
N GLU A 588 -6.55 -7.02 -21.14
CA GLU A 588 -7.27 -5.87 -21.70
C GLU A 588 -8.65 -5.73 -21.07
N ALA A 589 -9.30 -6.86 -20.78
CA ALA A 589 -10.56 -6.97 -20.05
C ALA A 589 -10.71 -8.40 -19.50
N TYR A 590 -11.79 -8.64 -18.73
CA TYR A 590 -12.13 -9.98 -18.25
C TYR A 590 -12.12 -11.01 -19.39
N MET A 591 -11.36 -12.10 -19.21
CA MET A 591 -11.13 -13.16 -20.22
C MET A 591 -10.56 -12.69 -21.58
N LYS A 592 -10.05 -11.46 -21.69
CA LYS A 592 -9.53 -10.89 -22.94
C LYS A 592 -8.10 -10.39 -22.77
N THR A 593 -7.19 -10.92 -23.57
CA THR A 593 -5.79 -10.47 -23.63
C THR A 593 -5.59 -9.38 -24.67
N GLY A 594 -4.76 -8.40 -24.33
CA GLY A 594 -4.10 -7.50 -25.27
C GLY A 594 -2.60 -7.81 -25.34
N THR A 595 -1.92 -7.24 -26.34
CA THR A 595 -0.47 -7.38 -26.57
C THR A 595 0.28 -6.07 -26.35
N HIS A 596 1.55 -6.19 -25.99
CA HIS A 596 2.46 -5.06 -25.83
C HIS A 596 3.91 -5.47 -26.14
N THR A 597 4.78 -4.47 -26.33
CA THR A 597 6.22 -4.67 -26.53
C THR A 597 6.93 -4.81 -25.19
N VAL A 598 7.71 -5.88 -25.08
CA VAL A 598 8.66 -6.11 -23.98
C VAL A 598 10.08 -6.03 -24.51
N ILE A 599 10.96 -5.36 -23.76
CA ILE A 599 12.41 -5.42 -24.00
C ILE A 599 13.01 -6.51 -23.14
N ARG A 600 13.89 -7.31 -23.72
CA ARG A 600 14.68 -8.32 -23.03
C ARG A 600 16.15 -8.07 -23.28
N HIS A 601 16.94 -7.98 -22.22
CA HIS A 601 18.38 -7.79 -22.29
C HIS A 601 19.06 -8.98 -21.61
N THR A 602 19.64 -9.87 -22.40
CA THR A 602 20.09 -11.19 -21.94
C THR A 602 21.61 -11.33 -22.03
N THR A 603 22.26 -11.77 -20.95
CA THR A 603 23.69 -12.08 -20.95
C THR A 603 23.98 -13.42 -21.64
N ASN A 604 25.24 -13.62 -22.03
CA ASN A 604 25.76 -14.98 -22.18
C ASN A 604 25.82 -15.68 -20.80
N SER A 605 26.03 -17.00 -20.79
CA SER A 605 26.19 -17.76 -19.55
C SER A 605 27.40 -17.25 -18.74
N THR A 606 27.16 -16.82 -17.50
CA THR A 606 28.16 -16.20 -16.62
C THR A 606 27.79 -16.39 -15.14
N LEU A 607 28.75 -16.26 -14.23
CA LEU A 607 28.53 -16.36 -12.78
C LEU A 607 27.85 -15.11 -12.20
N GLN A 608 28.01 -13.97 -12.87
CA GLN A 608 27.53 -12.69 -12.37
C GLN A 608 27.10 -11.78 -13.51
N ALA A 609 26.06 -10.98 -13.26
CA ALA A 609 25.57 -9.98 -14.20
C ALA A 609 25.17 -8.71 -13.46
N ALA A 610 25.21 -7.60 -14.18
CA ALA A 610 24.70 -6.33 -13.72
C ALA A 610 23.89 -5.66 -14.82
N PHE A 611 22.73 -5.13 -14.46
CA PHE A 611 21.87 -4.35 -15.35
C PHE A 611 21.51 -3.02 -14.72
N GLY A 612 21.34 -2.01 -15.57
CA GLY A 612 20.91 -0.68 -15.16
C GLY A 612 19.87 -0.14 -16.13
N SER A 613 18.90 0.61 -15.60
CA SER A 613 17.99 1.38 -16.43
C SER A 613 17.63 2.71 -15.80
N ILE A 614 17.47 3.74 -16.64
CA ILE A 614 16.87 5.01 -16.25
C ILE A 614 15.58 5.20 -17.03
N ILE A 615 14.50 5.48 -16.31
CA ILE A 615 13.12 5.59 -16.76
C ILE A 615 12.68 7.04 -16.57
N ILE A 616 12.19 7.66 -17.65
CA ILE A 616 11.78 9.06 -17.71
C ILE A 616 10.26 9.09 -18.01
N PRO A 617 9.40 9.23 -16.99
CA PRO A 617 7.97 9.39 -17.18
C PRO A 617 7.62 10.79 -17.70
N ARG A 618 6.78 10.90 -18.73
CA ARG A 618 6.37 12.20 -19.29
C ARG A 618 4.96 12.19 -19.88
N LYS A 619 4.40 13.37 -20.04
CA LYS A 619 3.20 13.59 -20.85
C LYS A 619 3.51 13.29 -22.32
N ARG A 620 2.58 12.62 -23.02
CA ARG A 620 2.70 12.39 -24.46
C ARG A 620 2.85 13.71 -25.21
N PHE A 621 3.72 13.74 -26.22
CA PHE A 621 4.07 14.92 -27.03
C PHE A 621 4.79 16.08 -26.33
N LYS A 622 5.10 15.98 -25.04
CA LYS A 622 6.05 16.92 -24.42
C LYS A 622 7.44 16.63 -24.98
N ASN A 623 8.07 17.62 -25.60
CA ASN A 623 9.42 17.48 -26.13
C ASN A 623 10.39 17.07 -25.00
N GLN A 624 11.18 16.03 -25.27
CA GLN A 624 12.23 15.57 -24.39
C GLN A 624 13.44 16.50 -24.51
N THR A 625 13.72 17.28 -23.47
CA THR A 625 14.99 18.04 -23.36
C THR A 625 16.10 17.19 -22.77
N ILE A 626 15.75 16.10 -22.11
CA ILE A 626 16.65 15.14 -21.47
C ILE A 626 17.28 14.23 -22.52
N LYS A 627 18.61 14.17 -22.57
CA LYS A 627 19.34 13.26 -23.46
C LYS A 627 20.07 12.21 -22.63
N PRO A 628 19.46 11.04 -22.39
CA PRO A 628 20.16 9.98 -21.72
C PRO A 628 21.14 9.32 -22.70
N GLU A 629 22.23 8.78 -22.16
CA GLU A 629 23.27 8.14 -22.93
C GLU A 629 23.91 6.95 -22.22
N ILE A 630 24.39 6.01 -23.00
CA ILE A 630 25.21 4.89 -22.51
C ILE A 630 26.65 5.38 -22.43
N ILE A 631 27.18 5.50 -21.22
CA ILE A 631 28.54 5.99 -20.97
C ILE A 631 29.56 4.87 -21.18
N LEU A 632 29.34 3.74 -20.51
CA LEU A 632 30.35 2.68 -20.45
C LEU A 632 29.69 1.31 -20.22
N ALA A 633 30.22 0.30 -20.90
CA ALA A 633 29.93 -1.10 -20.63
C ALA A 633 31.21 -1.91 -20.80
N GLN A 634 31.61 -2.59 -19.73
CA GLN A 634 32.73 -3.53 -19.70
C GLN A 634 32.25 -4.87 -19.12
N ASP A 635 33.15 -5.83 -18.97
CA ASP A 635 32.81 -7.20 -18.53
C ASP A 635 32.12 -7.23 -17.16
N SER A 636 32.52 -6.36 -16.22
CA SER A 636 31.97 -6.33 -14.86
C SER A 636 31.26 -5.04 -14.47
N LEU A 637 31.12 -4.07 -15.38
CA LEU A 637 30.51 -2.78 -15.05
C LEU A 637 29.69 -2.19 -16.20
N ALA A 638 28.64 -1.45 -15.85
CA ALA A 638 27.77 -0.77 -16.80
C ALA A 638 27.33 0.59 -16.23
N ALA A 639 27.36 1.64 -17.05
CA ALA A 639 27.03 3.01 -16.64
C ALA A 639 26.14 3.74 -17.67
N ILE A 640 25.12 4.42 -17.16
CA ILE A 640 24.23 5.31 -17.92
C ILE A 640 24.42 6.74 -17.40
N GLY A 641 24.47 7.69 -18.32
CA GLY A 641 24.52 9.12 -18.07
C GLY A 641 23.25 9.83 -18.52
N ILE A 642 22.94 10.94 -17.89
CA ILE A 642 21.98 11.92 -18.37
C ILE A 642 22.60 13.30 -18.21
N GLU A 643 22.44 14.12 -19.24
CA GLU A 643 22.67 15.55 -19.15
C GLU A 643 21.32 16.29 -19.14
N TYR A 644 21.22 17.28 -18.24
CA TYR A 644 20.03 18.09 -18.05
C TYR A 644 20.40 19.55 -17.84
N GLY A 645 19.98 20.42 -18.75
CA GLY A 645 20.41 21.82 -18.73
C GLY A 645 21.90 21.97 -19.07
N SER A 646 22.53 23.05 -18.60
CA SER A 646 23.94 23.37 -18.94
C SER A 646 24.97 22.84 -17.94
N LYS A 647 24.55 22.50 -16.72
CA LYS A 647 25.42 22.12 -15.60
C LYS A 647 24.95 20.89 -14.83
N SER A 648 23.80 20.33 -15.18
CA SER A 648 23.22 19.23 -14.41
C SER A 648 23.46 17.90 -15.11
N PHE A 649 23.81 16.90 -14.33
CA PHE A 649 24.00 15.55 -14.81
C PHE A 649 23.57 14.51 -13.79
N LEU A 650 23.33 13.30 -14.29
CA LEU A 650 23.10 12.10 -13.48
C LEU A 650 23.95 10.97 -14.06
N ILE A 651 24.72 10.30 -13.22
CA ILE A 651 25.43 9.06 -13.54
C ILE A 651 24.86 7.94 -12.67
N SER A 652 24.46 6.84 -13.29
CA SER A 652 24.07 5.61 -12.61
C SER A 652 24.95 4.47 -13.11
N LEU A 653 25.78 3.92 -12.22
CA LEU A 653 26.75 2.87 -12.51
C LEU A 653 26.51 1.66 -11.62
N VAL A 654 26.49 0.48 -12.22
CA VAL A 654 26.39 -0.81 -11.53
C VAL A 654 27.61 -1.67 -11.83
N LYS A 655 28.07 -2.43 -10.83
CA LYS A 655 29.25 -3.30 -10.89
C LYS A 655 28.92 -4.69 -10.35
N SER A 656 29.37 -5.72 -11.05
CA SER A 656 29.15 -7.11 -10.65
C SER A 656 30.19 -7.63 -9.64
N ASP A 657 31.35 -6.97 -9.57
CA ASP A 657 32.42 -7.28 -8.60
C ASP A 657 32.54 -6.22 -7.47
N ILE A 658 33.35 -6.53 -6.47
CA ILE A 658 33.64 -5.67 -5.31
C ILE A 658 35.10 -5.20 -5.29
N SER A 659 35.81 -5.31 -6.41
CA SER A 659 37.20 -4.88 -6.49
C SER A 659 37.29 -3.36 -6.40
N LEU A 660 38.29 -2.86 -5.67
CA LEU A 660 38.63 -1.44 -5.69
C LEU A 660 39.35 -1.14 -7.00
N GLN A 661 38.74 -0.32 -7.85
CA GLN A 661 39.30 0.02 -9.15
C GLN A 661 39.03 1.48 -9.50
N LYS A 662 39.87 2.06 -10.35
CA LYS A 662 39.65 3.40 -10.93
C LYS A 662 38.53 3.30 -11.96
N ILE A 663 37.50 4.11 -11.76
CA ILE A 663 36.30 4.19 -12.60
C ILE A 663 36.27 5.56 -13.23
N ILE A 664 36.03 5.59 -14.54
CA ILE A 664 35.85 6.81 -15.33
C ILE A 664 34.43 6.76 -15.90
N ALA A 665 33.54 7.62 -15.40
CA ALA A 665 32.16 7.69 -15.84
C ALA A 665 31.82 9.16 -16.13
N LEU A 666 32.01 9.54 -17.39
CA LEU A 666 31.84 10.91 -17.89
C LEU A 666 30.83 10.91 -19.05
N THR A 667 29.99 11.94 -19.09
CA THR A 667 29.09 12.20 -20.21
C THR A 667 29.84 12.75 -21.42
N GLN A 668 29.13 12.98 -22.53
CA GLN A 668 29.69 13.63 -23.72
C GLN A 668 30.27 15.02 -23.47
N ASN A 669 29.69 15.82 -22.56
CA ASN A 669 30.26 17.10 -22.14
C ASN A 669 31.23 16.99 -20.96
N GLU A 670 31.81 15.81 -20.75
CA GLU A 670 32.79 15.52 -19.71
C GLU A 670 32.28 15.77 -18.28
N GLN A 671 30.97 15.65 -18.05
CA GLN A 671 30.36 15.76 -16.73
C GLN A 671 30.26 14.38 -16.08
N GLY A 672 30.57 14.24 -14.79
CA GLY A 672 30.55 12.96 -14.11
C GLY A 672 31.65 12.85 -13.08
N PHE A 673 32.31 11.68 -13.02
CA PHE A 673 33.37 11.45 -12.06
C PHE A 673 34.50 10.54 -12.55
N ILE A 674 35.66 10.75 -11.94
CA ILE A 674 36.82 9.87 -12.01
C ILE A 674 37.16 9.48 -10.56
N ALA A 675 36.91 8.23 -10.17
CA ALA A 675 37.03 7.84 -8.77
C ALA A 675 37.53 6.40 -8.58
N TYR A 676 38.22 6.14 -7.47
CA TYR A 676 38.45 4.80 -6.98
C TYR A 676 37.28 4.36 -6.09
N SER A 677 36.60 3.28 -6.48
CA SER A 677 35.51 2.73 -5.67
C SER A 677 35.38 1.21 -5.82
N ASP A 678 34.99 0.59 -4.71
CA ASP A 678 34.69 -0.82 -4.57
C ASP A 678 33.19 -1.10 -4.42
N ALA A 679 32.35 -0.07 -4.55
CA ALA A 679 30.90 -0.18 -4.48
C ALA A 679 30.36 -1.01 -5.65
N THR A 680 29.23 -1.71 -5.40
CA THR A 680 28.50 -2.48 -6.42
C THR A 680 27.50 -1.62 -7.19
N TYR A 681 27.17 -0.44 -6.65
CA TYR A 681 26.37 0.56 -7.33
C TYR A 681 26.84 1.95 -6.90
N ILE A 682 26.92 2.87 -7.85
CA ILE A 682 27.26 4.27 -7.64
C ILE A 682 26.23 5.11 -8.39
N LEU A 683 25.58 6.03 -7.69
CA LEU A 683 24.80 7.08 -8.31
C LEU A 683 25.33 8.44 -7.89
N MET A 684 25.49 9.32 -8.87
CA MET A 684 25.84 10.71 -8.65
C MET A 684 24.88 11.58 -9.43
N TRP A 685 24.28 12.55 -8.75
CA TRP A 685 23.44 13.56 -9.38
C TRP A 685 23.92 14.94 -8.95
N GLN A 686 23.97 15.84 -9.92
CA GLN A 686 24.24 17.26 -9.74
C GLN A 686 23.14 18.01 -10.51
N GLY A 687 22.32 18.78 -9.81
CA GLY A 687 21.33 19.69 -10.38
C GLY A 687 21.93 21.05 -10.75
N GLU A 688 21.06 22.00 -11.10
CA GLU A 688 21.50 23.34 -11.52
C GLU A 688 22.08 24.16 -10.37
N ARG A 689 21.60 23.95 -9.14
CA ARG A 689 22.16 24.60 -7.95
C ARG A 689 23.25 23.76 -7.33
N ILE A 690 24.06 24.42 -6.53
CA ILE A 690 25.26 23.83 -5.92
C ILE A 690 24.92 22.86 -4.77
N ASP A 691 23.78 23.11 -4.13
CA ASP A 691 23.15 22.31 -3.10
C ASP A 691 22.20 21.25 -3.65
N ASP A 692 22.10 21.16 -4.98
CA ASP A 692 21.42 20.09 -5.69
C ASP A 692 22.46 18.99 -6.00
N PHE A 693 22.96 18.30 -4.98
CA PHE A 693 23.94 17.21 -5.15
C PHE A 693 23.51 15.94 -4.42
N VAL A 694 23.72 14.77 -5.03
CA VAL A 694 23.51 13.45 -4.42
C VAL A 694 24.67 12.52 -4.79
N LEU A 695 25.16 11.77 -3.81
CA LEU A 695 26.06 10.63 -3.98
C LEU A 695 25.51 9.42 -3.21
N LEU A 696 25.29 8.31 -3.90
CA LEU A 696 24.84 7.04 -3.35
C LEU A 696 25.82 5.93 -3.73
N LEU A 697 26.22 5.13 -2.74
CA LEU A 697 27.07 3.96 -2.86
C LEU A 697 26.33 2.77 -2.27
N ARG A 698 26.13 1.70 -3.03
CA ARG A 698 25.57 0.43 -2.51
C ARG A 698 26.68 -0.57 -2.27
N ASP A 699 26.67 -1.18 -1.09
CA ASP A 699 27.64 -2.19 -0.67
C ASP A 699 29.08 -1.77 -0.98
N GLY A 700 29.46 -0.54 -0.61
CA GLY A 700 30.80 0.01 -0.82
C GLY A 700 31.54 0.23 0.49
N THR A 701 32.86 0.37 0.42
CA THR A 701 33.70 0.85 1.52
C THR A 701 34.30 2.21 1.21
N GLN A 702 34.43 2.61 -0.07
CA GLN A 702 34.98 3.93 -0.40
C GLN A 702 34.54 4.49 -1.75
N PHE A 703 34.57 5.82 -1.82
CA PHE A 703 34.56 6.62 -3.04
C PHE A 703 35.60 7.73 -2.90
N THR A 704 36.72 7.54 -3.59
CA THR A 704 37.88 8.43 -3.57
C THR A 704 38.01 9.11 -4.92
N ASP A 705 38.03 10.43 -4.95
CA ASP A 705 38.32 11.18 -6.17
C ASP A 705 39.73 10.84 -6.66
N ALA A 706 39.84 10.36 -7.90
CA ALA A 706 41.10 9.87 -8.45
C ALA A 706 42.05 10.99 -8.90
N GLU A 707 41.58 12.23 -9.01
CA GLU A 707 42.41 13.38 -9.36
C GLU A 707 43.05 14.00 -8.13
N THR A 708 42.31 14.04 -7.02
CA THR A 708 42.74 14.68 -5.78
C THR A 708 43.23 13.69 -4.71
N ASP A 709 42.98 12.40 -4.89
CA ASP A 709 43.20 11.32 -3.91
C ASP A 709 42.44 11.52 -2.59
N TYR A 710 41.39 12.35 -2.61
CA TYR A 710 40.55 12.58 -1.45
C TYR A 710 39.42 11.55 -1.37
N ALA A 711 39.39 10.80 -0.26
CA ALA A 711 38.24 9.97 0.10
C ALA A 711 37.04 10.88 0.44
N ILE A 712 36.11 11.02 -0.51
CA ILE A 712 34.88 11.81 -0.29
C ILE A 712 34.03 11.10 0.75
N LEU A 713 33.84 9.79 0.59
CA LEU A 713 33.23 8.88 1.56
C LEU A 713 34.12 7.65 1.71
N SER A 714 34.33 7.21 2.95
CA SER A 714 34.89 5.90 3.25
C SER A 714 34.30 5.31 4.52
N SER A 715 34.36 3.99 4.63
CA SER A 715 33.73 3.23 5.68
C SER A 715 34.65 2.09 6.11
N ASP A 716 34.66 1.79 7.40
CA ASP A 716 35.36 0.61 7.95
C ASP A 716 34.58 -0.70 7.71
N THR A 717 33.32 -0.61 7.32
CA THR A 717 32.47 -1.76 6.96
C THR A 717 31.86 -1.59 5.58
N ARG A 718 31.67 -2.70 4.85
CA ARG A 718 30.93 -2.65 3.58
C ARG A 718 29.48 -2.31 3.87
N THR A 719 28.98 -1.23 3.29
CA THR A 719 27.62 -0.74 3.59
C THR A 719 27.05 0.10 2.45
N THR A 720 25.76 0.38 2.53
CA THR A 720 25.09 1.36 1.68
C THR A 720 25.19 2.73 2.32
N MET A 721 25.69 3.71 1.58
CA MET A 721 25.87 5.09 2.01
C MET A 721 25.20 6.02 1.01
N ALA A 722 24.43 6.99 1.49
CA ALA A 722 23.89 8.05 0.66
C ALA A 722 24.15 9.40 1.30
N ILE A 723 24.45 10.42 0.51
CA ILE A 723 24.56 11.82 0.91
C ILE A 723 23.80 12.66 -0.11
N SER A 724 23.03 13.62 0.37
CA SER A 724 22.37 14.64 -0.42
C SER A 724 22.62 16.01 0.19
N ALA A 725 22.97 17.00 -0.62
CA ALA A 725 23.17 18.36 -0.18
C ALA A 725 21.83 19.09 0.03
N PHE A 726 21.85 20.11 0.89
CA PHE A 726 20.77 21.08 1.05
C PHE A 726 21.35 22.41 1.55
N PRO A 727 20.58 23.52 1.54
CA PRO A 727 21.05 24.80 2.09
C PRO A 727 21.56 24.66 3.53
N GLY A 728 22.88 24.78 3.71
CA GLY A 728 23.55 24.74 5.02
C GLY A 728 24.06 23.37 5.47
N GLY A 729 24.00 22.31 4.65
CA GLY A 729 24.52 21.02 5.07
C GLY A 729 24.29 19.85 4.11
N PHE A 730 24.34 18.65 4.69
CA PHE A 730 24.12 17.39 3.99
C PHE A 730 23.18 16.49 4.79
N LYS A 731 22.18 15.89 4.15
CA LYS A 731 21.43 14.78 4.74
C LYS A 731 22.00 13.47 4.20
N GLY A 732 22.06 12.43 5.01
CA GLY A 732 22.66 11.16 4.63
C GLY A 732 21.93 9.95 5.17
N TYR A 733 22.33 8.79 4.66
CA TYR A 733 21.95 7.47 5.14
C TYR A 733 23.20 6.60 5.25
N TYR A 734 23.26 5.81 6.30
CA TYR A 734 24.30 4.81 6.52
C TYR A 734 23.64 3.48 6.90
N GLY A 735 23.95 2.40 6.18
CA GLY A 735 23.16 1.16 6.22
C GLY A 735 23.57 0.12 7.26
N ASN A 736 24.72 0.26 7.92
CA ASN A 736 25.23 -0.72 8.88
C ASN A 736 25.76 -0.06 10.15
N LYS A 737 26.18 -0.86 11.14
CA LYS A 737 27.05 -0.39 12.21
C LYS A 737 28.46 -0.15 11.65
N GLY A 738 29.12 0.93 12.04
CA GLY A 738 30.49 1.23 11.59
C GLY A 738 30.85 2.71 11.72
N VAL A 739 31.93 3.11 11.05
CA VAL A 739 32.47 4.47 11.03
C VAL A 739 32.45 4.98 9.60
N LEU A 740 31.64 6.01 9.35
CA LEU A 740 31.72 6.81 8.15
C LEU A 740 32.83 7.84 8.32
N LYS A 741 33.86 7.82 7.47
CA LYS A 741 34.80 8.92 7.30
C LYS A 741 34.45 9.70 6.04
N HIS A 742 34.60 11.01 6.06
CA HIS A 742 34.15 11.84 4.95
C HIS A 742 34.99 13.09 4.73
N SER A 743 34.93 13.64 3.51
CA SER A 743 35.53 14.93 3.15
C SER A 743 34.50 15.92 2.60
N LEU A 744 33.24 15.85 3.03
CA LEU A 744 32.11 16.56 2.41
C LEU A 744 32.24 18.09 2.35
N ILE A 745 32.91 18.72 3.32
CA ILE A 745 33.14 20.18 3.29
C ILE A 745 33.92 20.60 2.03
N LYS A 746 34.77 19.71 1.49
CA LYS A 746 35.53 19.98 0.26
C LYS A 746 34.64 20.01 -0.99
N LEU A 747 33.42 19.49 -0.92
CA LEU A 747 32.45 19.55 -2.01
C LEU A 747 31.76 20.92 -2.08
N ILE A 748 31.87 21.76 -1.06
CA ILE A 748 31.27 23.11 -1.05
C ILE A 748 32.16 24.07 -1.85
N PRO A 749 31.68 24.65 -2.95
CA PRO A 749 32.49 25.54 -3.77
C PRO A 749 32.65 26.93 -3.13
N GLY A 750 33.87 27.49 -3.18
CA GLY A 750 34.14 28.91 -2.84
C GLY A 750 35.38 29.15 -1.97
N ASN A 751 35.79 30.42 -1.86
CA ASN A 751 37.04 30.85 -1.19
C ASN A 751 36.98 30.83 0.36
N GLN A 752 35.91 30.29 0.96
CA GLN A 752 35.71 30.25 2.42
C GLN A 752 35.74 28.84 3.03
N ILE A 753 36.11 27.80 2.26
CA ILE A 753 36.18 26.40 2.72
C ILE A 753 37.00 26.25 4.01
N ASP A 754 38.13 26.96 4.13
CA ASP A 754 38.99 26.89 5.31
C ASP A 754 38.30 27.35 6.60
N SER A 755 37.32 28.25 6.46
CA SER A 755 36.52 28.80 7.55
C SER A 755 35.27 28.00 7.86
N LEU A 756 34.93 26.94 7.10
CA LEU A 756 33.73 26.12 7.32
C LEU A 756 34.08 24.82 8.06
N GLY A 757 33.17 24.37 8.92
CA GLY A 757 33.28 23.15 9.72
C GLY A 757 31.91 22.54 10.02
N ILE A 758 31.89 21.28 10.42
CA ILE A 758 30.69 20.65 10.97
C ILE A 758 30.40 21.29 12.32
N ILE A 759 29.24 21.91 12.44
CA ILE A 759 28.77 22.52 13.69
C ILE A 759 27.86 21.58 14.48
N ASP A 760 27.17 20.66 13.80
CA ASP A 760 26.33 19.65 14.44
C ASP A 760 26.01 18.47 13.51
N ILE A 761 25.58 17.36 14.12
CA ILE A 761 25.00 16.22 13.40
C ILE A 761 23.71 15.77 14.08
N LEU A 762 22.61 15.73 13.32
CA LEU A 762 21.29 15.29 13.76
C LEU A 762 21.04 13.84 13.32
N SER A 763 20.47 13.00 14.17
CA SER A 763 19.95 11.69 13.77
C SER A 763 18.91 11.16 14.76
N ASP A 764 18.19 10.11 14.36
CA ASP A 764 17.17 9.44 15.17
C ASP A 764 17.77 8.47 16.23
N GLY A 765 19.00 8.75 16.71
CA GLY A 765 19.63 8.01 17.81
C GLY A 765 20.57 6.87 17.39
N ASN A 766 20.85 6.71 16.10
CA ASN A 766 21.81 5.73 15.58
C ASN A 766 23.28 6.21 15.58
N ILE A 767 23.55 7.47 15.97
CA ILE A 767 24.93 8.01 16.04
C ILE A 767 25.44 7.92 17.48
N GLN A 768 26.62 7.33 17.65
CA GLN A 768 27.30 7.19 18.95
C GLN A 768 28.23 8.38 19.26
N SER A 769 28.96 8.85 18.25
CA SER A 769 29.90 9.97 18.35
C SER A 769 30.26 10.48 16.96
N TRP A 770 30.74 11.72 16.86
CA TRP A 770 31.25 12.28 15.61
C TRP A 770 32.38 13.29 15.86
N ASN A 771 33.16 13.57 14.82
CA ASN A 771 34.13 14.65 14.75
C ASN A 771 34.10 15.27 13.33
N GLN A 772 35.02 16.18 13.01
CA GLN A 772 35.02 16.91 11.74
C GLN A 772 35.15 16.02 10.50
N ASP A 773 35.69 14.80 10.64
CA ASP A 773 36.04 13.93 9.52
C ASP A 773 35.36 12.54 9.62
N SER A 774 34.59 12.27 10.69
CA SER A 774 34.00 10.95 10.91
C SER A 774 32.76 10.93 11.80
N ILE A 775 31.90 9.95 11.57
CA ILE A 775 30.66 9.68 12.29
C ILE A 775 30.62 8.18 12.63
N VAL A 776 30.36 7.85 13.90
CA VAL A 776 30.26 6.47 14.39
C VAL A 776 28.79 6.09 14.54
N PHE A 777 28.36 5.06 13.83
CA PHE A 777 26.98 4.55 13.82
C PHE A 777 26.84 3.27 14.63
N SER A 778 25.78 3.16 15.42
CA SER A 778 25.37 1.95 16.13
C SER A 778 24.54 0.99 15.26
N GLY A 779 23.99 1.46 14.15
CA GLY A 779 23.15 0.72 13.21
C GLY A 779 22.64 1.59 12.06
N PRO A 780 21.79 1.03 11.17
CA PRO A 780 21.27 1.75 10.02
C PRO A 780 20.46 2.99 10.41
N GLY A 781 20.51 4.03 9.59
CA GLY A 781 19.56 5.14 9.67
C GLY A 781 20.02 6.42 8.97
N GLU A 782 19.12 7.39 8.94
CA GLU A 782 19.35 8.70 8.36
C GLU A 782 20.06 9.65 9.34
N PHE A 783 20.81 10.61 8.82
CA PHE A 783 21.47 11.65 9.59
C PHE A 783 21.52 12.97 8.81
N THR A 784 21.81 14.08 9.50
CA THR A 784 21.95 15.41 8.92
C THR A 784 23.22 16.07 9.46
N ILE A 785 24.15 16.44 8.60
CA ILE A 785 25.35 17.21 8.91
C ILE A 785 25.02 18.69 8.68
N LEU A 786 25.18 19.52 9.71
CA LEU A 786 25.07 20.97 9.61
C LEU A 786 26.46 21.59 9.47
N ILE A 787 26.61 22.50 8.51
CA ILE A 787 27.87 23.17 8.21
C ILE A 787 27.72 24.65 8.48
N GLY A 788 28.69 25.19 9.21
CA GLY A 788 28.75 26.61 9.56
C GLY A 788 30.20 27.08 9.64
N LYS A 789 30.39 28.35 10.03
CA LYS A 789 31.75 28.85 10.26
C LYS A 789 32.40 28.12 11.43
N LYS A 790 33.65 27.67 11.27
CA LYS A 790 34.50 27.14 12.33
C LYS A 790 34.57 28.16 13.45
N VAL A 791 33.97 27.81 14.56
CA VAL A 791 33.99 28.65 15.76
C VAL A 791 35.27 28.33 16.51
N ASN A 792 36.32 29.12 16.31
CA ASN A 792 37.59 28.95 17.03
C ASN A 792 37.51 29.37 18.52
N LYS A 793 36.38 29.93 18.96
CA LYS A 793 36.11 30.33 20.34
C LYS A 793 34.64 30.14 20.67
N VAL A 794 34.33 29.30 21.64
CA VAL A 794 33.10 29.47 22.43
C VAL A 794 33.14 30.93 22.91
N LYS A 795 32.24 31.77 22.42
CA LYS A 795 31.96 33.03 23.10
C LYS A 795 31.25 32.60 24.39
N GLU A 796 32.02 32.43 25.46
CA GLU A 796 31.49 32.73 26.79
C GLU A 796 31.21 34.24 26.81
N SER A 797 30.16 34.68 26.10
CA SER A 797 29.52 35.93 26.46
C SER A 797 28.51 35.56 27.53
N ALA A 798 28.85 35.85 28.77
CA ALA A 798 27.90 35.84 29.89
C ALA A 798 26.69 36.77 29.63
N ASP A 799 26.68 37.54 28.54
CA ASP A 799 25.83 38.70 28.34
C ASP A 799 24.76 38.60 27.23
N GLN A 800 24.52 37.46 26.57
CA GLN A 800 23.56 37.39 25.43
C GLN A 800 22.30 36.53 25.62
N LEU A 801 22.12 35.88 26.77
CA LEU A 801 20.82 35.31 27.17
C LEU A 801 20.40 36.00 28.47
N SER A 802 19.77 37.17 28.34
CA SER A 802 19.52 38.07 29.48
C SER A 802 18.47 37.53 30.46
N SER A 803 17.76 36.44 30.15
CA SER A 803 16.91 35.73 31.12
C SER A 803 16.40 34.40 30.56
N ILE A 804 16.97 33.28 31.03
CA ILE A 804 16.28 31.99 31.01
C ILE A 804 15.42 31.93 32.28
N TYR A 805 14.10 31.83 32.14
CA TYR A 805 13.23 31.58 33.29
C TYR A 805 12.36 30.35 33.05
N TYR A 806 12.22 29.56 34.11
CA TYR A 806 11.35 28.42 34.16
C TYR A 806 9.99 28.85 34.73
N HIS A 807 8.91 28.59 34.01
CA HIS A 807 7.55 28.79 34.52
C HIS A 807 6.60 27.75 33.93
N GLN A 808 5.80 27.08 34.77
CA GLN A 808 4.79 26.09 34.34
C GLN A 808 5.33 25.02 33.38
N GLN A 809 6.44 24.36 33.72
CA GLN A 809 7.05 23.29 32.90
C GLN A 809 7.51 23.75 31.51
N ARG A 810 7.71 25.05 31.32
CA ARG A 810 8.27 25.63 30.11
C ARG A 810 9.52 26.41 30.42
N LEU A 811 10.54 26.20 29.61
CA LEU A 811 11.76 26.99 29.56
C LEU A 811 11.52 28.17 28.62
N TYR A 812 11.52 29.39 29.14
CA TYR A 812 11.39 30.60 28.31
C TYR A 812 12.76 31.19 28.05
N ILE A 813 13.00 31.53 26.79
CA ILE A 813 14.24 32.13 26.32
C ILE A 813 13.88 33.43 25.62
N HIS A 814 14.38 34.55 26.18
CA HIS A 814 14.16 35.90 25.67
C HIS A 814 15.40 36.43 24.95
N GLN A 815 15.18 37.26 23.93
CA GLN A 815 16.23 37.87 23.10
C GLN A 815 17.06 36.84 22.33
N LEU A 816 16.41 35.80 21.79
CA LEU A 816 17.06 34.91 20.84
C LEU A 816 17.51 35.69 19.61
N ASP A 817 18.78 35.52 19.25
CA ASP A 817 19.33 36.07 18.02
C ASP A 817 18.47 35.61 16.83
N HIS A 818 18.30 36.49 15.84
CA HIS A 818 17.49 36.22 14.65
C HIS A 818 18.01 35.02 13.86
N ASP A 819 19.25 34.62 14.11
CA ASP A 819 19.92 33.52 13.43
C ASP A 819 19.94 32.19 14.21
N ALA A 820 19.29 32.10 15.37
CA ALA A 820 19.17 30.84 16.13
C ALA A 820 18.39 29.77 15.33
N GLN A 821 18.93 28.55 15.23
CA GLN A 821 18.33 27.43 14.51
C GLN A 821 17.73 26.36 15.42
N SER A 822 18.35 26.08 16.57
CA SER A 822 17.83 25.11 17.53
C SER A 822 18.31 25.39 18.95
N ILE A 823 17.60 24.81 19.91
CA ILE A 823 17.93 24.87 21.33
C ILE A 823 18.00 23.46 21.86
N ARG A 824 19.06 23.15 22.62
CA ARG A 824 19.20 21.85 23.29
C ARG A 824 19.52 21.99 24.76
N ILE A 825 18.99 21.05 25.53
CA ILE A 825 19.28 20.82 26.93
C ILE A 825 20.23 19.64 26.99
N VAL A 826 21.43 19.89 27.50
CA VAL A 826 22.50 18.92 27.65
C VAL A 826 22.81 18.75 29.14
N SER A 827 23.05 17.52 29.59
CA SER A 827 23.56 17.26 30.93
C SER A 827 24.90 17.95 31.17
N LEU A 828 25.33 18.03 32.44
CA LEU A 828 26.66 18.53 32.79
C LEU A 828 27.79 17.69 32.17
N GLN A 829 27.53 16.42 31.86
CA GLN A 829 28.45 15.52 31.17
C GLN A 829 28.38 15.63 29.64
N GLY A 830 27.62 16.58 29.09
CA GLY A 830 27.52 16.84 27.65
C GLY A 830 26.53 15.95 26.90
N LYS A 831 25.85 15.00 27.57
CA LYS A 831 24.80 14.17 26.95
C LYS A 831 23.54 14.99 26.69
N GLU A 832 23.04 14.99 25.46
CA GLU A 832 21.78 15.65 25.08
C GLU A 832 20.57 14.97 25.76
N ILE A 833 19.68 15.79 26.29
CA ILE A 833 18.48 15.37 27.04
C ILE A 833 17.22 15.72 26.27
N LYS A 834 17.19 16.91 25.67
CA LYS A 834 16.08 17.39 24.85
C LYS A 834 16.57 18.42 23.85
N ARG A 835 15.90 18.50 22.70
CA ARG A 835 16.17 19.47 21.64
C ARG A 835 14.86 19.93 21.01
N GLU A 836 14.82 21.19 20.60
CA GLU A 836 13.72 21.75 19.84
C GLU A 836 14.26 22.64 18.71
N ILE A 837 13.67 22.46 17.52
CA ILE A 837 14.04 23.20 16.30
C ILE A 837 13.16 24.45 16.22
N LEU A 838 13.78 25.59 15.93
CA LEU A 838 13.09 26.87 15.86
C LEU A 838 12.48 27.06 14.47
N ASN A 839 11.25 26.59 14.28
CA ASN A 839 10.54 26.69 13.00
C ASN A 839 9.77 28.01 12.82
N ASP A 840 9.43 28.72 13.90
CA ASP A 840 8.65 29.97 13.86
C ASP A 840 9.20 30.96 14.89
N LYS A 841 9.78 32.08 14.42
CA LYS A 841 10.51 33.05 15.25
C LYS A 841 9.61 34.23 15.60
N ASN A 842 8.70 34.04 16.57
CA ASN A 842 7.90 35.14 17.10
C ASN A 842 8.77 36.09 17.95
N ASN A 843 9.19 37.23 17.38
CA ASN A 843 9.73 38.40 18.08
C ASN A 843 10.85 38.12 19.12
N GLY A 844 11.76 37.19 18.83
CA GLY A 844 12.92 36.91 19.70
C GLY A 844 12.57 36.22 21.03
N GLN A 845 11.39 35.61 21.13
CA GLN A 845 10.96 34.82 22.30
C GLN A 845 10.63 33.39 21.88
N PHE A 846 11.11 32.43 22.67
CA PHE A 846 10.84 31.02 22.46
C PHE A 846 10.53 30.33 23.77
N PHE A 847 9.70 29.28 23.71
CA PHE A 847 9.47 28.40 24.84
C PHE A 847 9.65 26.94 24.45
N MET A 848 10.34 26.18 25.31
CA MET A 848 10.48 24.72 25.19
C MET A 848 9.71 24.05 26.32
N ASN A 849 8.88 23.05 26.00
CA ASN A 849 8.27 22.23 27.04
C ASN A 849 9.34 21.32 27.65
N VAL A 850 9.47 21.31 28.97
CA VAL A 850 10.47 20.52 29.71
C VAL A 850 9.83 19.62 30.78
N SER A 851 8.52 19.33 30.66
CA SER A 851 7.76 18.50 31.62
C SER A 851 8.28 17.06 31.78
N ASP A 852 9.00 16.57 30.77
CA ASP A 852 9.59 15.24 30.64
C ASP A 852 11.06 15.18 31.09
N ILE A 853 11.66 16.31 31.46
CA ILE A 853 13.07 16.38 31.85
C ILE A 853 13.18 16.25 33.38
N PRO A 854 14.02 15.33 33.89
CA PRO A 854 14.29 15.22 35.33
C PRO A 854 14.81 16.54 35.92
N ILE A 855 14.56 16.76 37.21
CA ILE A 855 15.08 17.95 37.90
C ILE A 855 16.61 17.84 38.00
N GLY A 856 17.33 18.88 37.61
CA GLY A 856 18.79 18.86 37.62
C GLY A 856 19.44 20.11 37.03
N TYR A 857 20.76 20.15 37.13
CA TYR A 857 21.57 21.14 36.43
C TYR A 857 21.80 20.70 35.00
N TYR A 858 21.50 21.59 34.07
CA TYR A 858 21.68 21.36 32.65
C TYR A 858 22.39 22.54 32.02
N ASN A 859 23.10 22.26 30.93
CA ASN A 859 23.54 23.26 29.99
C ASN A 859 22.39 23.49 29.01
N VAL A 860 22.02 24.76 28.80
CA VAL A 860 21.15 25.15 27.69
C VAL A 860 22.07 25.71 26.61
N GLN A 861 22.01 25.13 25.43
CA GLN A 861 22.80 25.55 24.29
C GLN A 861 21.86 26.05 23.20
N VAL A 862 22.04 27.30 22.80
CA VAL A 862 21.41 27.88 21.62
C VAL A 862 22.40 27.73 20.47
N ILE A 863 21.94 27.16 19.36
CA ILE A 863 22.74 26.97 18.15
C ILE A 863 22.26 28.02 17.15
N ASP A 864 23.15 28.90 16.70
CA ASP A 864 22.92 29.89 15.64
C ASP A 864 23.82 29.61 14.41
N ILE A 865 23.68 30.41 13.35
CA ILE A 865 24.48 30.25 12.12
C ILE A 865 25.99 30.54 12.31
N TYR A 866 26.37 31.16 13.44
CA TYR A 866 27.72 31.58 13.78
C TYR A 866 28.37 30.72 14.88
N GLY A 867 27.63 29.80 15.51
CA GLY A 867 28.12 28.89 16.54
C GLY A 867 27.08 28.48 17.58
N PHE A 868 27.56 28.15 18.79
CA PHE A 868 26.68 27.92 19.94
C PHE A 868 26.98 28.90 21.06
N VAL A 869 25.91 29.42 21.69
CA VAL A 869 25.96 30.13 22.96
C VAL A 869 25.53 29.15 24.04
N GLN A 870 26.41 28.91 25.02
CA GLN A 870 26.13 28.02 26.15
C GLN A 870 25.85 28.84 27.40
N GLN A 871 24.71 28.59 28.03
CA GLN A 871 24.40 29.12 29.35
C GLN A 871 24.05 27.97 30.30
N GLN A 872 24.67 27.95 31.47
CA GLN A 872 24.28 27.02 32.53
C GLN A 872 23.01 27.52 33.20
N GLY A 873 22.01 26.65 33.30
CA GLY A 873 20.74 26.95 33.95
C GLY A 873 20.31 25.81 34.85
N LEU A 874 19.75 26.14 36.01
CA LEU A 874 19.07 25.17 36.86
C LEU A 874 17.63 24.98 36.36
N ILE A 875 17.28 23.77 35.93
CA ILE A 875 15.88 23.44 35.60
C ILE A 875 15.24 22.88 36.88
N LEU A 876 14.48 23.74 37.55
CA LEU A 876 13.70 23.39 38.74
C LEU A 876 12.36 22.82 38.29
N GLY A 877 12.04 21.56 38.62
CA GLY A 877 10.69 21.03 38.46
C GLY A 877 9.84 21.34 39.70
N TYR A 878 8.63 21.84 39.49
CA TYR A 878 7.52 21.67 40.44
C TYR A 878 6.39 20.91 39.74
#